data_AF-A0A951EUT5-F1
#
_entry.id   AF-A0A951EUT5-F1
#
_cell.length_a   1.000
_cell.length_b   1.000
_cell.length_c   1.000
_cell.angle_alpha   90.00
_cell.angle_beta   90.00
_cell.angle_gamma   90.00
#
_symmetry.space_group_name_H-M   'P 1'
#
loop_
_entity.id
_entity.type
_entity.pdbx_description
1 polymer ?
#
loop_
_entity_poly.entity_id
_entity_poly.type
_entity_poly.pdbx_seq_one_letter_code
_entity_poly.pdbx_strand_id
1 'polypeptide(L)'
;SRLVVQVYDNEVPAVLIEPNSIQINPTTFDVTITFAAPQSGTIIISAAGGGGGVSSVTSVFGRLGTITAQAGDYTAAQVINAAQTNAGNTFTAGTQDFSGAAHTLPAKVGTAANKPATCTTGEMYFATDATAGQNWYYCTAANTWTPQVAGGGSGGGVSSITSVFGRLGTITAQAGDYTAAQVVNAAQTNAGNTFTAGTQDFSGAAHTLPAKVGTAANKPATCITGEVYFATDATAGQNWYYCTAANTWTPQVAGGGSGGTGGMPDPGSNGIVARTGSGATAARQLAAGSGITVTNGDGSAGNPAVSLNTAVALTNANAQANKPWFCNSTTGNTSYACSLSAAAPLTAYTAGQCFDLLVDTSNTGAATLSIDGLGTVPIKLGDGITNPVANQIMAGRETRICYDGTVFRLPTALPITAVSLNGTAQGTYSALNFVTSVGLNWQLPANGQTLSIGPQLDTAIVPSKIIANTYAPGAKQSLSPNTNTAGLNIGSAPLPFAPATGDIAIDGAGNLNWYDGAGWRLGTVADSVLPVGVPVLGNGANHLTAGTVTGTGSSVMSNAPVINNPVITSYVNANHDHSSAANGGPISNTAFATAATFSDLPACSSSMEGSRGAVTDSTTNTWGATVTGGGALHVLAYCDGTNWTVAAK
;
A
#
# COMPACT_ATOMS: atom_id res chain seq x y z
N SER A 1 -124.75 46.95 -91.00
CA SER A 1 -124.08 47.34 -89.74
C SER A 1 -124.76 48.59 -89.22
N ARG A 2 -125.22 48.60 -87.97
CA ARG A 2 -125.96 49.73 -87.41
C ARG A 2 -124.95 50.82 -87.04
N LEU A 3 -124.78 51.79 -87.94
CA LEU A 3 -124.04 53.02 -87.67
C LEU A 3 -124.96 53.93 -86.87
N VAL A 4 -124.51 54.36 -85.70
CA VAL A 4 -125.22 55.33 -84.87
C VAL A 4 -124.51 56.66 -85.00
N VAL A 5 -125.27 57.71 -85.33
CA VAL A 5 -124.81 59.09 -85.42
C VAL A 5 -125.66 59.95 -84.49
N GLN A 6 -125.03 60.71 -83.61
CA GLN A 6 -125.69 61.63 -82.67
C GLN A 6 -124.97 62.99 -82.69
N VAL A 7 -125.73 64.08 -82.59
CA VAL A 7 -125.23 65.46 -82.64
C VAL A 7 -125.73 66.23 -81.42
N TYR A 8 -124.86 66.99 -80.77
CA TYR A 8 -125.20 67.81 -79.60
C TYR A 8 -124.76 69.25 -79.81
N ASP A 9 -125.50 70.20 -79.24
CA ASP A 9 -125.08 71.59 -79.15
C ASP A 9 -123.94 71.78 -78.14
N ASN A 10 -123.52 73.03 -77.97
CA ASN A 10 -122.47 73.41 -77.03
C ASN A 10 -123.02 74.01 -75.73
N GLU A 11 -124.32 73.85 -75.44
CA GLU A 11 -124.90 74.27 -74.16
C GLU A 11 -124.44 73.34 -73.02
N VAL A 12 -124.65 73.75 -71.78
CA VAL A 12 -124.33 72.93 -70.60
C VAL A 12 -125.56 72.86 -69.68
N PRO A 13 -126.22 71.69 -69.54
CA PRO A 13 -125.86 70.41 -70.16
C PRO A 13 -126.17 70.36 -71.66
N ALA A 14 -125.27 69.74 -72.44
CA ALA A 14 -125.37 69.68 -73.90
C ALA A 14 -126.64 68.95 -74.36
N VAL A 15 -127.36 69.56 -75.29
CA VAL A 15 -128.66 69.08 -75.75
C VAL A 15 -128.51 68.43 -77.12
N LEU A 16 -129.23 67.33 -77.35
CA LEU A 16 -129.23 66.66 -78.65
C LEU A 16 -129.89 67.56 -79.69
N ILE A 17 -129.16 67.86 -80.77
CA ILE A 17 -129.71 68.53 -81.96
C ILE A 17 -130.00 67.47 -83.02
N GLU A 18 -131.17 67.53 -83.62
CA GLU A 18 -131.47 66.72 -84.81
C GLU A 18 -130.94 67.43 -86.07
N PRO A 19 -129.96 66.84 -86.78
CA PRO A 19 -129.49 67.41 -88.05
C PRO A 19 -130.56 67.29 -89.14
N ASN A 20 -130.48 68.14 -90.18
CA ASN A 20 -131.46 68.13 -91.26
C ASN A 20 -131.41 66.89 -92.14
N SER A 21 -130.22 66.31 -92.31
CA SER A 21 -130.06 65.02 -92.99
C SER A 21 -128.77 64.35 -92.56
N ILE A 22 -128.83 63.01 -92.45
CA ILE A 22 -127.66 62.14 -92.34
C ILE A 22 -127.70 61.21 -93.54
N GLN A 23 -126.71 61.33 -94.42
CA GLN A 23 -126.53 60.42 -95.55
C GLN A 23 -125.26 59.60 -95.37
N ILE A 24 -125.36 58.31 -95.69
CA ILE A 24 -124.23 57.39 -95.78
C ILE A 24 -124.16 56.94 -97.23
N ASN A 25 -123.02 57.16 -97.88
CA ASN A 25 -122.81 56.63 -99.21
C ASN A 25 -122.65 55.10 -99.11
N PRO A 26 -123.52 54.29 -99.74
CA PRO A 26 -123.46 52.83 -99.62
C PRO A 26 -122.24 52.21 -100.33
N THR A 27 -121.52 52.99 -101.14
CA THR A 27 -120.37 52.53 -101.93
C THR A 27 -119.04 53.05 -101.38
N THR A 28 -118.96 54.34 -101.01
CA THR A 28 -117.72 54.94 -100.47
C THR A 28 -117.66 54.93 -98.94
N PHE A 29 -118.81 54.72 -98.28
CA PHE A 29 -118.96 54.80 -96.82
C PHE A 29 -118.72 56.19 -96.23
N ASP A 30 -118.73 57.24 -97.04
CA ASP A 30 -118.67 58.63 -96.56
C ASP A 30 -119.95 58.99 -95.80
N VAL A 31 -119.81 59.68 -94.67
CA VAL A 31 -120.91 60.15 -93.82
C VAL A 31 -121.02 61.67 -93.93
N THR A 32 -122.14 62.15 -94.46
CA THR A 32 -122.45 63.58 -94.65
C THR A 32 -123.58 64.01 -93.73
N ILE A 33 -123.36 65.08 -92.95
CA ILE A 33 -124.32 65.64 -91.99
C ILE A 33 -124.58 67.11 -92.34
N THR A 34 -125.85 67.48 -92.51
CA THR A 34 -126.26 68.82 -92.97
C THR A 34 -127.10 69.54 -91.92
N PHE A 35 -126.89 70.85 -91.74
CA PHE A 35 -127.68 71.72 -90.87
C PHE A 35 -128.27 72.89 -91.67
N ALA A 36 -129.50 73.28 -91.36
CA ALA A 36 -130.21 74.38 -92.04
C ALA A 36 -129.71 75.77 -91.60
N ALA A 37 -129.06 75.84 -90.45
CA ALA A 37 -128.35 77.01 -89.96
C ALA A 37 -126.98 76.56 -89.42
N PRO A 38 -125.95 77.41 -89.42
CA PRO A 38 -124.67 77.10 -88.79
C PRO A 38 -124.88 76.72 -87.31
N GLN A 39 -124.37 75.55 -86.91
CA GLN A 39 -124.48 75.01 -85.55
C GLN A 39 -123.09 74.87 -84.92
N SER A 40 -122.99 75.15 -83.62
CA SER A 40 -121.79 74.91 -82.82
C SER A 40 -122.05 73.73 -81.88
N GLY A 41 -121.14 72.75 -81.80
CA GLY A 41 -121.36 71.54 -81.01
C GLY A 41 -120.46 70.36 -81.39
N THR A 42 -120.87 69.14 -81.00
CA THR A 42 -120.10 67.89 -81.19
C THR A 42 -120.91 66.81 -81.94
N ILE A 43 -120.22 66.01 -82.78
CA ILE A 43 -120.78 64.88 -83.54
C ILE A 43 -120.12 63.57 -83.08
N ILE A 44 -120.91 62.51 -82.85
CA ILE A 44 -120.43 61.17 -82.47
C ILE A 44 -120.85 60.14 -83.53
N ILE A 45 -119.90 59.29 -83.97
CA ILE A 45 -120.12 58.18 -84.91
C ILE A 45 -119.60 56.87 -84.30
N SER A 46 -120.45 55.82 -84.24
CA SER A 46 -120.07 54.51 -83.68
C SER A 46 -120.72 53.32 -84.41
N ALA A 47 -120.04 52.16 -84.42
CA ALA A 47 -120.52 50.89 -84.98
C ALA A 47 -120.19 49.70 -84.05
N ALA A 48 -121.14 48.79 -83.86
CA ALA A 48 -120.97 47.58 -83.04
C ALA A 48 -120.70 46.33 -83.91
N GLY A 49 -119.67 45.54 -83.56
CA GLY A 49 -119.33 44.28 -84.23
C GLY A 49 -119.22 43.11 -83.24
N GLY A 50 -120.06 42.08 -83.43
CA GLY A 50 -119.95 40.76 -82.81
C GLY A 50 -119.83 39.68 -83.88
N GLY A 51 -118.85 38.79 -83.72
CA GLY A 51 -118.77 37.46 -84.32
C GLY A 51 -118.25 37.36 -85.76
N GLY A 52 -117.36 36.40 -85.99
CA GLY A 52 -117.33 35.70 -87.28
C GLY A 52 -115.98 35.63 -87.99
N GLY A 53 -115.14 34.69 -87.54
CA GLY A 53 -114.99 33.47 -88.33
C GLY A 53 -114.35 33.59 -89.71
N VAL A 54 -113.11 33.13 -89.75
CA VAL A 54 -112.56 32.18 -90.72
C VAL A 54 -112.53 32.60 -92.20
N SER A 55 -111.34 32.97 -92.63
CA SER A 55 -110.67 32.07 -93.57
C SER A 55 -109.40 31.60 -92.92
N SER A 56 -109.38 30.32 -92.54
CA SER A 56 -108.15 29.57 -92.32
C SER A 56 -107.20 29.92 -93.45
N VAL A 57 -105.98 30.33 -93.08
CA VAL A 57 -104.95 30.67 -94.07
C VAL A 57 -104.86 29.51 -95.04
N THR A 58 -105.30 29.74 -96.28
CA THR A 58 -105.49 28.67 -97.26
C THR A 58 -104.14 28.13 -97.69
N SER A 59 -103.06 28.94 -97.67
CA SER A 59 -101.68 28.46 -97.79
C SER A 59 -100.67 29.34 -97.05
N VAL A 60 -99.67 28.75 -96.42
CA VAL A 60 -98.42 29.43 -96.01
C VAL A 60 -97.25 28.69 -96.65
N PHE A 61 -96.41 29.41 -97.40
CA PHE A 61 -95.27 28.87 -98.17
C PHE A 61 -95.60 27.68 -99.09
N GLY A 62 -96.80 27.67 -99.69
CA GLY A 62 -97.22 26.65 -100.67
C GLY A 62 -97.82 25.36 -100.10
N ARG A 63 -98.09 25.27 -98.78
CA ARG A 63 -98.77 24.12 -98.14
C ARG A 63 -100.25 24.44 -97.85
N LEU A 64 -101.20 23.55 -98.18
CA LEU A 64 -102.66 23.70 -97.92
C LEU A 64 -103.13 22.71 -96.82
N GLY A 65 -103.98 23.13 -95.86
CA GLY A 65 -104.59 22.26 -94.82
C GLY A 65 -104.25 22.63 -93.37
N THR A 66 -104.59 21.77 -92.38
CA THR A 66 -104.17 21.94 -90.96
C THR A 66 -102.64 21.80 -90.84
N ILE A 67 -101.96 22.89 -90.47
CA ILE A 67 -100.49 22.99 -90.36
C ILE A 67 -100.05 22.71 -88.90
N THR A 68 -99.14 21.76 -88.69
CA THR A 68 -98.34 21.62 -87.46
C THR A 68 -96.88 22.05 -87.74
N ALA A 69 -96.25 22.72 -86.78
CA ALA A 69 -94.91 23.30 -86.95
C ALA A 69 -93.83 22.23 -87.18
N GLN A 70 -92.88 22.49 -88.08
CA GLN A 70 -91.69 21.68 -88.33
C GLN A 70 -90.40 22.50 -88.10
N ALA A 71 -89.33 21.79 -87.73
CA ALA A 71 -88.01 22.39 -87.65
C ALA A 71 -87.57 22.88 -89.06
N GLY A 72 -87.16 24.15 -89.15
CA GLY A 72 -86.74 24.79 -90.40
C GLY A 72 -87.76 25.77 -91.01
N ASP A 73 -88.93 25.93 -90.40
CA ASP A 73 -89.99 26.82 -90.92
C ASP A 73 -89.60 28.33 -90.92
N TYR A 74 -88.57 28.73 -90.16
CA TYR A 74 -88.06 30.11 -90.11
C TYR A 74 -86.53 30.14 -90.01
N THR A 75 -85.92 31.17 -90.60
CA THR A 75 -84.52 31.58 -90.42
C THR A 75 -84.44 32.78 -89.48
N ALA A 76 -83.28 33.01 -88.84
CA ALA A 76 -83.09 34.12 -87.88
C ALA A 76 -83.40 35.51 -88.48
N ALA A 77 -83.34 35.68 -89.80
CA ALA A 77 -83.71 36.92 -90.48
C ALA A 77 -85.22 37.19 -90.52
N GLN A 78 -86.03 36.15 -90.30
CA GLN A 78 -87.50 36.21 -90.38
C GLN A 78 -88.14 36.48 -89.01
N VAL A 79 -87.35 36.66 -87.94
CA VAL A 79 -87.81 36.89 -86.56
C VAL A 79 -87.14 38.14 -85.97
N ILE A 80 -87.92 39.14 -85.55
CA ILE A 80 -87.40 40.35 -84.89
C ILE A 80 -86.91 39.97 -83.46
N ASN A 81 -85.69 40.41 -83.10
CA ASN A 81 -84.94 40.10 -81.86
C ASN A 81 -84.37 38.67 -81.74
N ALA A 82 -84.05 37.99 -82.84
CA ALA A 82 -83.30 36.74 -82.80
C ALA A 82 -81.78 36.99 -82.91
N ALA A 83 -81.00 36.58 -81.90
CA ALA A 83 -79.54 36.51 -81.97
C ALA A 83 -79.08 35.13 -82.47
N GLN A 84 -78.14 35.09 -83.43
CA GLN A 84 -77.56 33.83 -83.92
C GLN A 84 -76.45 33.33 -83.00
N THR A 85 -76.59 32.11 -82.49
CA THR A 85 -75.62 31.42 -81.61
C THR A 85 -74.87 30.35 -82.38
N ASN A 86 -73.92 30.74 -83.23
CA ASN A 86 -72.96 29.79 -83.80
C ASN A 86 -71.74 29.53 -82.89
N ALA A 87 -71.61 30.22 -81.75
CA ALA A 87 -70.90 29.77 -80.54
C ALA A 87 -71.22 30.72 -79.35
N GLY A 88 -71.20 30.20 -78.12
CA GLY A 88 -71.94 30.74 -76.96
C GLY A 88 -71.46 32.06 -76.34
N ASN A 89 -72.13 33.15 -76.70
CA ASN A 89 -72.16 34.38 -75.90
C ASN A 89 -73.59 34.67 -75.43
N THR A 90 -73.73 34.97 -74.13
CA THR A 90 -75.01 35.35 -73.50
C THR A 90 -75.15 36.87 -73.51
N PHE A 91 -76.27 37.38 -74.02
CA PHE A 91 -76.59 38.81 -74.05
C PHE A 91 -77.82 39.08 -73.17
N THR A 92 -77.73 40.07 -72.27
CA THR A 92 -78.84 40.55 -71.42
C THR A 92 -79.01 42.07 -71.54
N ALA A 93 -80.20 42.58 -71.23
CA ALA A 93 -80.48 44.01 -71.17
C ALA A 93 -79.84 44.61 -69.89
N GLY A 94 -78.61 45.11 -70.02
CA GLY A 94 -77.78 45.66 -68.95
C GLY A 94 -76.44 46.14 -69.49
N THR A 95 -75.45 46.38 -68.63
CA THR A 95 -74.05 46.59 -69.06
C THR A 95 -73.46 45.26 -69.54
N GLN A 96 -72.98 45.19 -70.77
CA GLN A 96 -72.22 44.04 -71.26
C GLN A 96 -70.76 44.21 -70.84
N ASP A 97 -70.41 43.58 -69.71
CA ASP A 97 -69.05 43.58 -69.21
C ASP A 97 -68.24 42.43 -69.85
N PHE A 98 -67.29 42.80 -70.71
CA PHE A 98 -66.35 41.88 -71.35
C PHE A 98 -64.95 41.93 -70.71
N SER A 99 -64.78 42.57 -69.54
CA SER A 99 -63.48 42.75 -68.86
C SER A 99 -62.83 41.43 -68.42
N GLY A 100 -63.61 40.36 -68.30
CA GLY A 100 -63.12 39.00 -68.03
C GLY A 100 -62.73 38.19 -69.28
N ALA A 101 -62.88 38.72 -70.50
CA ALA A 101 -62.53 38.00 -71.72
C ALA A 101 -61.04 38.14 -72.03
N ALA A 102 -60.37 37.02 -72.35
CA ALA A 102 -58.95 37.02 -72.72
C ALA A 102 -58.66 37.87 -73.99
N HIS A 103 -59.64 37.95 -74.89
CA HIS A 103 -59.64 38.86 -76.03
C HIS A 103 -61.06 39.39 -76.28
N THR A 104 -61.17 40.67 -76.62
CA THR A 104 -62.38 41.26 -77.18
C THR A 104 -62.04 41.79 -78.58
N LEU A 105 -62.97 41.65 -79.52
CA LEU A 105 -62.86 42.24 -80.86
C LEU A 105 -63.96 43.31 -81.00
N PRO A 106 -63.84 44.45 -80.28
CA PRO A 106 -64.92 45.44 -80.19
C PRO A 106 -65.12 46.25 -81.48
N ALA A 107 -64.22 46.09 -82.45
CA ALA A 107 -64.20 46.79 -83.72
C ALA A 107 -63.84 45.83 -84.85
N LYS A 108 -64.27 46.13 -86.07
CA LYS A 108 -63.90 45.34 -87.25
C LYS A 108 -62.43 45.59 -87.59
N VAL A 109 -61.67 44.53 -87.89
CA VAL A 109 -60.21 44.60 -88.04
C VAL A 109 -59.79 44.19 -89.46
N GLY A 110 -58.81 44.88 -90.04
CA GLY A 110 -58.22 44.53 -91.33
C GLY A 110 -57.23 45.60 -91.80
N THR A 111 -56.82 45.59 -93.07
CA THR A 111 -55.94 46.64 -93.61
C THR A 111 -56.72 47.91 -93.95
N ALA A 112 -56.06 49.05 -94.02
CA ALA A 112 -56.67 50.33 -94.35
C ALA A 112 -57.37 50.30 -95.72
N ALA A 113 -56.88 49.49 -96.67
CA ALA A 113 -57.51 49.27 -97.97
C ALA A 113 -58.80 48.42 -97.90
N ASN A 114 -58.96 47.60 -96.86
CA ASN A 114 -60.10 46.71 -96.65
C ASN A 114 -61.16 47.30 -95.71
N LYS A 115 -61.17 48.63 -95.53
CA LYS A 115 -62.26 49.31 -94.84
C LYS A 115 -63.57 49.14 -95.63
N PRO A 116 -64.68 48.74 -94.99
CA PRO A 116 -65.96 48.60 -95.67
C PRO A 116 -66.39 49.90 -96.36
N ALA A 117 -66.84 49.81 -97.61
CA ALA A 117 -67.31 50.95 -98.39
C ALA A 117 -68.58 51.60 -97.80
N THR A 118 -69.32 50.87 -96.97
CA THR A 118 -70.48 51.36 -96.23
C THR A 118 -70.23 51.29 -94.72
N CYS A 119 -70.65 52.31 -93.98
CA CYS A 119 -70.57 52.36 -92.52
C CYS A 119 -71.67 53.24 -91.92
N THR A 120 -72.06 52.96 -90.67
CA THR A 120 -73.02 53.75 -89.90
C THR A 120 -72.31 54.59 -88.86
N THR A 121 -72.73 55.85 -88.66
CA THR A 121 -72.12 56.73 -87.65
C THR A 121 -72.06 56.05 -86.28
N GLY A 122 -70.86 56.00 -85.68
CA GLY A 122 -70.59 55.32 -84.41
C GLY A 122 -69.89 53.96 -84.55
N GLU A 123 -69.79 53.39 -85.75
CA GLU A 123 -69.01 52.18 -85.99
C GLU A 123 -67.50 52.44 -85.82
N MET A 124 -66.79 51.43 -85.31
CA MET A 124 -65.34 51.46 -85.08
C MET A 124 -64.62 50.41 -85.95
N TYR A 125 -63.49 50.79 -86.54
CA TYR A 125 -62.62 49.93 -87.33
C TYR A 125 -61.15 50.09 -86.90
N PHE A 126 -60.43 48.98 -86.78
CA PHE A 126 -59.00 48.98 -86.48
C PHE A 126 -58.20 48.52 -87.70
N ALA A 127 -57.45 49.44 -88.30
CA ALA A 127 -56.57 49.17 -89.42
C ALA A 127 -55.21 48.64 -88.92
N THR A 128 -54.93 47.35 -89.15
CA THR A 128 -53.73 46.68 -88.61
C THR A 128 -52.42 47.10 -89.28
N ASP A 129 -52.50 47.72 -90.46
CA ASP A 129 -51.39 48.22 -91.26
C ASP A 129 -51.23 49.76 -91.19
N ALA A 130 -52.09 50.45 -90.44
CA ALA A 130 -51.96 51.88 -90.19
C ALA A 130 -50.97 52.14 -89.04
N THR A 131 -50.26 53.27 -89.11
CA THR A 131 -49.25 53.67 -88.12
C THR A 131 -49.84 53.68 -86.70
N ALA A 132 -49.10 53.14 -85.72
CA ALA A 132 -49.53 53.10 -84.32
C ALA A 132 -49.91 54.51 -83.83
N GLY A 133 -51.14 54.66 -83.32
CA GLY A 133 -51.72 55.95 -82.94
C GLY A 133 -52.65 56.58 -83.98
N GLN A 134 -52.73 56.02 -85.20
CA GLN A 134 -53.67 56.41 -86.27
C GLN A 134 -54.47 55.21 -86.83
N ASN A 135 -54.33 54.05 -86.19
CA ASN A 135 -54.93 52.79 -86.56
C ASN A 135 -56.41 52.65 -86.19
N TRP A 136 -56.96 53.60 -85.43
CA TRP A 136 -58.39 53.66 -85.11
C TRP A 136 -59.15 54.56 -86.09
N TYR A 137 -60.20 54.01 -86.68
CA TYR A 137 -61.14 54.72 -87.56
C TYR A 137 -62.56 54.65 -86.99
N TYR A 138 -63.25 55.78 -87.02
CA TYR A 138 -64.63 55.92 -86.61
C TYR A 138 -65.46 56.33 -87.81
N CYS A 139 -66.60 55.70 -88.01
CA CYS A 139 -67.57 56.21 -88.96
C CYS A 139 -68.22 57.44 -88.33
N THR A 140 -67.92 58.63 -88.82
CA THR A 140 -68.47 59.89 -88.27
C THR A 140 -69.65 60.43 -89.07
N ALA A 141 -69.81 59.96 -90.30
CA ALA A 141 -70.96 60.19 -91.17
C ALA A 141 -71.20 58.93 -92.00
N ALA A 142 -72.43 58.74 -92.50
CA ALA A 142 -72.79 57.56 -93.28
C ALA A 142 -71.75 57.29 -94.38
N ASN A 143 -71.24 56.06 -94.40
CA ASN A 143 -70.25 55.54 -95.34
C ASN A 143 -68.91 56.30 -95.36
N THR A 144 -68.62 57.10 -94.32
CA THR A 144 -67.40 57.91 -94.22
C THR A 144 -66.59 57.51 -92.98
N TRP A 145 -65.43 56.88 -93.22
CA TRP A 145 -64.47 56.54 -92.16
C TRP A 145 -63.49 57.68 -91.91
N THR A 146 -63.49 58.19 -90.68
CA THR A 146 -62.58 59.24 -90.21
C THR A 146 -61.62 58.66 -89.19
N PRO A 147 -60.29 58.81 -89.34
CA PRO A 147 -59.34 58.36 -88.32
C PRO A 147 -59.56 59.13 -87.01
N GLN A 148 -59.24 58.51 -85.85
CA GLN A 148 -59.33 59.12 -84.51
C GLN A 148 -58.61 60.47 -84.43
N VAL A 149 -57.64 60.70 -85.32
CA VAL A 149 -56.93 61.95 -85.48
C VAL A 149 -56.87 62.29 -86.97
N ALA A 150 -57.72 63.21 -87.42
CA ALA A 150 -57.50 64.00 -88.64
C ALA A 150 -57.08 65.42 -88.18
N GLY A 151 -55.82 65.79 -88.38
CA GLY A 151 -55.15 66.93 -87.71
C GLY A 151 -55.42 68.34 -88.25
N GLY A 152 -54.75 69.35 -87.67
CA GLY A 152 -54.62 70.73 -88.19
C GLY A 152 -54.04 71.72 -87.17
N GLY A 153 -53.24 72.76 -87.47
CA GLY A 153 -52.65 73.31 -88.71
C GLY A 153 -51.82 74.57 -88.34
N SER A 154 -50.72 74.93 -89.01
CA SER A 154 -50.75 75.84 -90.18
C SER A 154 -49.34 75.96 -90.81
N GLY A 155 -49.10 75.70 -92.09
CA GLY A 155 -49.96 75.22 -93.16
C GLY A 155 -49.12 74.62 -94.29
N GLY A 156 -49.61 73.53 -94.87
CA GLY A 156 -49.09 72.92 -96.10
C GLY A 156 -48.04 71.83 -95.92
N GLY A 157 -48.49 70.58 -95.70
CA GLY A 157 -47.74 69.37 -96.07
C GLY A 157 -46.62 68.90 -95.11
N VAL A 158 -46.87 67.73 -94.50
CA VAL A 158 -45.91 66.69 -94.07
C VAL A 158 -44.69 67.05 -93.18
N SER A 159 -44.59 66.45 -91.99
CA SER A 159 -43.47 65.56 -91.54
C SER A 159 -43.39 65.39 -90.02
N SER A 160 -43.27 64.12 -89.60
CA SER A 160 -43.04 63.64 -88.24
C SER A 160 -41.66 64.01 -87.66
N ILE A 161 -41.53 63.92 -86.34
CA ILE A 161 -40.29 64.12 -85.56
C ILE A 161 -39.09 63.47 -86.24
N THR A 162 -38.02 64.25 -86.39
CA THR A 162 -36.88 63.89 -87.25
C THR A 162 -35.79 63.09 -86.53
N SER A 163 -35.67 63.09 -85.19
CA SER A 163 -34.60 62.34 -84.47
C SER A 163 -34.94 61.95 -83.03
N VAL A 164 -34.43 60.79 -82.57
CA VAL A 164 -34.24 60.44 -81.15
C VAL A 164 -32.81 59.91 -80.97
N PHE A 165 -32.06 60.48 -80.02
CA PHE A 165 -30.63 60.20 -79.75
C PHE A 165 -29.70 60.34 -80.97
N GLY A 166 -29.95 61.34 -81.83
CA GLY A 166 -29.09 61.66 -82.98
C GLY A 166 -29.19 60.69 -84.16
N ARG A 167 -30.09 59.70 -84.10
CA ARG A 167 -30.39 58.78 -85.22
C ARG A 167 -31.62 59.28 -85.99
N LEU A 168 -31.54 59.32 -87.33
CA LEU A 168 -32.62 59.77 -88.24
C LEU A 168 -33.10 58.58 -89.10
N GLY A 169 -34.43 58.35 -89.18
CA GLY A 169 -35.05 57.28 -89.96
C GLY A 169 -35.79 56.22 -89.12
N THR A 170 -36.38 55.20 -89.76
CA THR A 170 -37.10 54.09 -89.08
C THR A 170 -36.16 53.33 -88.14
N ILE A 171 -36.41 53.41 -86.83
CA ILE A 171 -35.60 52.76 -85.80
C ILE A 171 -36.19 51.39 -85.46
N THR A 172 -35.43 50.34 -85.74
CA THR A 172 -35.65 48.98 -85.21
C THR A 172 -34.81 48.80 -83.95
N ALA A 173 -35.41 48.20 -82.91
CA ALA A 173 -34.74 48.01 -81.62
C ALA A 173 -33.42 47.24 -81.78
N GLN A 174 -32.33 47.81 -81.29
CA GLN A 174 -31.02 47.17 -81.21
C GLN A 174 -30.59 46.99 -79.75
N ALA A 175 -29.75 45.99 -79.50
CA ALA A 175 -29.15 45.78 -78.18
C ALA A 175 -28.39 47.05 -77.76
N GLY A 176 -28.80 47.67 -76.64
CA GLY A 176 -28.22 48.90 -76.10
C GLY A 176 -29.11 50.15 -76.15
N ASP A 177 -30.31 50.08 -76.74
CA ASP A 177 -31.23 51.23 -76.82
C ASP A 177 -31.77 51.72 -75.45
N TYR A 178 -31.65 50.90 -74.40
CA TYR A 178 -31.99 51.25 -73.01
C TYR A 178 -30.88 50.83 -72.05
N THR A 179 -30.62 51.66 -71.03
CA THR A 179 -29.79 51.30 -69.88
C THR A 179 -30.66 50.84 -68.70
N ALA A 180 -30.10 50.06 -67.76
CA ALA A 180 -30.85 49.52 -66.61
C ALA A 180 -31.64 50.58 -65.83
N ALA A 181 -31.15 51.82 -65.82
CA ALA A 181 -31.76 52.95 -65.12
C ALA A 181 -33.11 53.40 -65.70
N GLN A 182 -33.49 52.95 -66.89
CA GLN A 182 -34.68 53.40 -67.60
C GLN A 182 -35.87 52.42 -67.50
N VAL A 183 -35.74 51.32 -66.73
CA VAL A 183 -36.77 50.28 -66.57
C VAL A 183 -36.92 49.84 -65.10
N VAL A 184 -38.10 49.96 -64.49
CA VAL A 184 -38.38 49.53 -63.09
C VAL A 184 -38.46 48.00 -63.00
N ASN A 185 -37.76 47.39 -62.03
CA ASN A 185 -37.61 45.94 -61.80
C ASN A 185 -36.88 45.13 -62.90
N ALA A 186 -36.03 45.76 -63.71
CA ALA A 186 -35.12 45.03 -64.60
C ALA A 186 -33.81 44.65 -63.89
N ALA A 187 -33.59 43.36 -63.62
CA ALA A 187 -32.27 42.85 -63.24
C ALA A 187 -31.45 42.57 -64.52
N GLN A 188 -30.35 43.32 -64.72
CA GLN A 188 -29.43 43.07 -65.83
C GLN A 188 -28.36 42.04 -65.44
N THR A 189 -28.14 41.05 -66.32
CA THR A 189 -27.27 39.87 -66.13
C THR A 189 -25.89 39.99 -66.80
N ASN A 190 -25.36 41.20 -66.94
CA ASN A 190 -24.03 41.44 -67.51
C ASN A 190 -23.21 42.46 -66.69
N ALA A 191 -22.96 42.06 -65.43
CA ALA A 191 -21.90 42.47 -64.50
C ALA A 191 -21.82 43.92 -63.98
N GLY A 192 -22.01 44.04 -62.66
CA GLY A 192 -21.72 45.21 -61.83
C GLY A 192 -22.70 45.39 -60.66
N ASN A 193 -22.96 44.34 -59.86
CA ASN A 193 -23.91 44.47 -58.75
C ASN A 193 -23.32 45.33 -57.62
N THR A 194 -23.90 46.51 -57.41
CA THR A 194 -23.70 47.29 -56.18
C THR A 194 -24.96 47.12 -55.33
N PHE A 195 -24.84 46.42 -54.20
CA PHE A 195 -25.92 46.28 -53.22
C PHE A 195 -25.75 47.33 -52.13
N THR A 196 -26.71 48.24 -51.98
CA THR A 196 -26.71 49.30 -50.95
C THR A 196 -27.23 48.78 -49.59
N ALA A 197 -27.02 49.57 -48.53
CA ALA A 197 -27.10 49.17 -47.12
C ALA A 197 -28.32 48.33 -46.70
N GLY A 198 -28.05 47.16 -46.12
CA GLY A 198 -29.00 46.19 -45.59
C GLY A 198 -28.37 44.80 -45.46
N THR A 199 -29.01 43.87 -44.74
CA THR A 199 -28.59 42.46 -44.69
C THR A 199 -28.95 41.79 -46.01
N GLN A 200 -27.94 41.32 -46.74
CA GLN A 200 -28.14 40.49 -47.92
C GLN A 200 -28.26 39.03 -47.49
N ASP A 201 -29.49 38.51 -47.49
CA ASP A 201 -29.77 37.12 -47.14
C ASP A 201 -29.74 36.22 -48.38
N PHE A 202 -28.77 35.31 -48.41
CA PHE A 202 -28.60 34.30 -49.47
C PHE A 202 -28.94 32.88 -48.99
N SER A 203 -29.58 32.73 -47.82
CA SER A 203 -29.85 31.42 -47.18
C SER A 203 -30.78 30.50 -47.99
N GLY A 204 -31.60 31.06 -48.89
CA GLY A 204 -32.46 30.31 -49.81
C GLY A 204 -31.81 29.92 -51.15
N ALA A 205 -30.56 30.33 -51.41
CA ALA A 205 -29.89 30.04 -52.68
C ALA A 205 -29.24 28.65 -52.68
N ALA A 206 -29.45 27.87 -53.75
CA ALA A 206 -28.81 26.55 -53.91
C ALA A 206 -27.28 26.64 -54.02
N HIS A 207 -26.76 27.76 -54.54
CA HIS A 207 -25.33 28.05 -54.62
C HIS A 207 -25.08 29.55 -54.41
N THR A 208 -23.97 29.88 -53.73
CA THR A 208 -23.45 31.24 -53.62
C THR A 208 -21.98 31.25 -54.06
N LEU A 209 -21.56 32.29 -54.78
CA LEU A 209 -20.15 32.53 -55.13
C LEU A 209 -19.69 33.83 -54.45
N PRO A 210 -19.53 33.85 -53.11
CA PRO A 210 -19.27 35.07 -52.36
C PRO A 210 -17.82 35.58 -52.52
N ALA A 211 -16.93 34.79 -53.13
CA ALA A 211 -15.53 35.11 -53.36
C ALA A 211 -15.12 34.74 -54.79
N LYS A 212 -14.11 35.41 -55.34
CA LYS A 212 -13.47 34.98 -56.61
C LYS A 212 -12.79 33.62 -56.39
N VAL A 213 -12.91 32.69 -57.34
CA VAL A 213 -12.41 31.30 -57.19
C VAL A 213 -11.45 30.96 -58.34
N GLY A 214 -10.38 30.22 -58.05
CA GLY A 214 -9.46 29.68 -59.05
C GLY A 214 -8.21 29.06 -58.43
N THR A 215 -7.15 28.84 -59.20
CA THR A 215 -5.86 28.34 -58.69
C THR A 215 -5.04 29.44 -58.02
N ALA A 216 -4.09 29.08 -57.17
CA ALA A 216 -3.18 30.02 -56.53
C ALA A 216 -2.39 30.85 -57.55
N ALA A 217 -2.09 30.29 -58.73
CA ALA A 217 -1.44 30.99 -59.84
C ALA A 217 -2.37 32.01 -60.53
N ASN A 218 -3.69 31.79 -60.51
CA ASN A 218 -4.68 32.64 -61.15
C ASN A 218 -5.28 33.70 -60.20
N LYS A 219 -4.60 33.99 -59.08
CA LYS A 219 -4.97 35.10 -58.21
C LYS A 219 -4.86 36.42 -59.00
N PRO A 220 -5.88 37.30 -58.98
CA PRO A 220 -5.80 38.60 -59.65
C PRO A 220 -4.60 39.39 -59.15
N ALA A 221 -3.79 39.91 -60.08
CA ALA A 221 -2.63 40.75 -59.76
C ALA A 221 -3.01 42.06 -59.07
N THR A 222 -4.25 42.52 -59.27
CA THR A 222 -4.82 43.68 -58.59
C THR A 222 -5.92 43.25 -57.63
N CYS A 223 -5.93 43.82 -56.43
CA CYS A 223 -7.00 43.62 -55.45
C CYS A 223 -7.17 44.86 -54.55
N ILE A 224 -8.35 45.02 -53.95
CA ILE A 224 -8.62 46.08 -52.96
C ILE A 224 -8.82 45.48 -51.57
N THR A 225 -8.38 46.18 -50.52
CA THR A 225 -8.47 45.68 -49.15
C THR A 225 -9.90 45.28 -48.81
N GLY A 226 -10.07 44.06 -48.30
CA GLY A 226 -11.38 43.45 -47.99
C GLY A 226 -11.90 42.49 -49.06
N GLU A 227 -11.30 42.42 -50.25
CA GLU A 227 -11.61 41.36 -51.21
C GLU A 227 -11.19 39.97 -50.70
N VAL A 228 -11.97 38.96 -51.08
CA VAL A 228 -11.74 37.56 -50.71
C VAL A 228 -11.59 36.69 -51.97
N TYR A 229 -10.61 35.80 -51.96
CA TYR A 229 -10.33 34.82 -53.02
C TYR A 229 -10.21 33.41 -52.43
N PHE A 230 -10.80 32.43 -53.11
CA PHE A 230 -10.69 31.02 -52.76
C PHE A 230 -9.79 30.28 -53.77
N ALA A 231 -8.61 29.87 -53.33
CA ALA A 231 -7.67 29.07 -54.11
C ALA A 231 -8.01 27.58 -54.02
N THR A 232 -8.50 26.98 -55.11
CA THR A 232 -9.00 25.59 -55.15
C THR A 232 -7.91 24.53 -55.11
N ASP A 233 -6.66 24.91 -55.39
CA ASP A 233 -5.47 24.06 -55.44
C ASP A 233 -4.56 24.22 -54.21
N ALA A 234 -4.90 25.14 -53.30
CA ALA A 234 -4.17 25.28 -52.04
C ALA A 234 -4.49 24.11 -51.08
N THR A 235 -3.56 23.78 -50.19
CA THR A 235 -3.77 22.75 -49.17
C THR A 235 -4.99 23.09 -48.31
N ALA A 236 -5.80 22.09 -47.98
CA ALA A 236 -6.98 22.25 -47.12
C ALA A 236 -6.62 23.02 -45.84
N GLY A 237 -7.36 24.11 -45.57
CA GLY A 237 -7.08 25.04 -44.47
C GLY A 237 -6.27 26.29 -44.86
N GLN A 238 -5.82 26.39 -46.11
CA GLN A 238 -5.09 27.54 -46.66
C GLN A 238 -5.74 28.13 -47.92
N ASN A 239 -6.96 27.68 -48.25
CA ASN A 239 -7.65 28.05 -49.49
C ASN A 239 -8.15 29.50 -49.49
N TRP A 240 -8.33 30.12 -48.32
CA TRP A 240 -8.81 31.49 -48.19
C TRP A 240 -7.70 32.51 -48.25
N TYR A 241 -7.81 33.47 -49.16
CA TYR A 241 -6.94 34.63 -49.28
C TYR A 241 -7.75 35.91 -49.12
N TYR A 242 -7.21 36.84 -48.34
CA TYR A 242 -7.76 38.17 -48.12
C TYR A 242 -6.83 39.18 -48.74
N CYS A 243 -7.37 40.14 -49.47
CA CYS A 243 -6.63 41.31 -49.85
C CYS A 243 -6.51 42.20 -48.61
N THR A 244 -5.33 42.28 -48.02
CA THR A 244 -5.11 43.06 -46.77
C THR A 244 -4.50 44.44 -47.06
N ALA A 245 -3.84 44.59 -48.21
CA ALA A 245 -3.40 45.85 -48.76
C ALA A 245 -3.64 45.85 -50.27
N ALA A 246 -3.69 47.02 -50.91
CA ALA A 246 -3.88 47.13 -52.35
C ALA A 246 -2.93 46.18 -53.10
N ASN A 247 -3.51 45.35 -53.97
CA ASN A 247 -2.83 44.36 -54.81
C ASN A 247 -2.04 43.28 -54.04
N THR A 248 -2.31 43.11 -52.75
CA THR A 248 -1.59 42.16 -51.89
C THR A 248 -2.56 41.13 -51.29
N TRP A 249 -2.49 39.90 -51.81
CA TRP A 249 -3.20 38.75 -51.27
C TRP A 249 -2.43 38.08 -50.14
N THR A 250 -3.03 38.00 -48.96
CA THR A 250 -2.49 37.26 -47.81
C THR A 250 -3.40 36.08 -47.47
N PRO A 251 -2.86 34.86 -47.29
CA PRO A 251 -3.67 33.72 -46.88
C PRO A 251 -4.18 33.88 -45.45
N GLN A 252 -5.34 33.29 -45.14
CA GLN A 252 -5.92 33.25 -43.78
C GLN A 252 -4.96 32.67 -42.75
N VAL A 253 -4.20 31.67 -43.20
CA VAL A 253 -3.16 30.99 -42.43
C VAL A 253 -1.96 30.89 -43.37
N ALA A 254 -0.85 31.54 -43.03
CA ALA A 254 0.40 31.32 -43.74
C ALA A 254 0.76 29.83 -43.62
N GLY A 255 1.03 29.19 -44.76
CA GLY A 255 1.22 27.74 -44.83
C GLY A 255 2.21 27.21 -43.80
N GLY A 256 2.01 25.94 -43.43
CA GLY A 256 2.77 25.19 -42.43
C GLY A 256 4.28 25.12 -42.66
N GLY A 257 4.95 26.25 -42.45
CA GLY A 257 6.30 26.35 -41.93
C GLY A 257 6.16 27.04 -40.59
N SER A 258 6.55 26.35 -39.53
CA SER A 258 6.60 26.78 -38.13
C SER A 258 7.54 27.99 -37.92
N GLY A 259 7.17 29.15 -38.47
CA GLY A 259 7.85 30.43 -38.32
C GLY A 259 7.07 31.46 -37.50
N GLY A 260 5.92 31.07 -36.92
CA GLY A 260 5.12 31.91 -36.05
C GLY A 260 5.57 31.78 -34.60
N THR A 261 6.02 32.88 -34.01
CA THR A 261 6.56 33.20 -32.67
C THR A 261 5.83 32.66 -31.43
N GLY A 262 5.34 31.41 -31.41
CA GLY A 262 4.67 30.84 -30.23
C GLY A 262 4.65 29.32 -30.12
N GLY A 263 4.94 28.57 -31.19
CA GLY A 263 4.98 27.10 -31.19
C GLY A 263 6.40 26.53 -31.12
N MET A 264 6.56 25.37 -30.50
CA MET A 264 7.79 24.57 -30.56
C MET A 264 7.92 23.97 -31.97
N PRO A 265 8.95 24.29 -32.78
CA PRO A 265 9.09 23.74 -34.13
C PRO A 265 9.20 22.21 -34.11
N ASP A 266 8.68 21.55 -35.13
CA ASP A 266 8.83 20.09 -35.29
C ASP A 266 10.29 19.75 -35.63
N PRO A 267 10.98 18.88 -34.86
CA PRO A 267 12.35 18.46 -35.16
C PRO A 267 12.47 17.50 -36.36
N GLY A 268 11.37 17.13 -37.03
CA GLY A 268 11.35 16.22 -38.18
C GLY A 268 11.51 14.74 -37.81
N SER A 269 11.25 14.38 -36.56
CA SER A 269 11.30 13.01 -36.04
C SER A 269 10.40 12.86 -34.82
N ASN A 270 9.76 11.69 -34.67
CA ASN A 270 8.92 11.36 -33.52
C ASN A 270 9.77 11.18 -32.24
N GLY A 271 9.18 11.41 -31.07
CA GLY A 271 9.82 11.12 -29.78
C GLY A 271 10.06 12.35 -28.90
N ILE A 272 11.15 12.34 -28.12
CA ILE A 272 11.49 13.40 -27.16
C ILE A 272 12.02 14.64 -27.91
N VAL A 273 11.33 15.77 -27.72
CA VAL A 273 11.72 17.07 -28.31
C VAL A 273 12.39 17.94 -27.26
N ALA A 274 13.61 18.38 -27.55
CA ALA A 274 14.31 19.38 -26.74
C ALA A 274 14.45 20.70 -27.51
N ARG A 275 14.19 21.82 -26.83
CA ARG A 275 14.57 23.14 -27.35
C ARG A 275 16.07 23.32 -27.20
N THR A 276 16.79 23.37 -28.31
CA THR A 276 18.25 23.53 -28.34
C THR A 276 18.68 24.99 -28.54
N GLY A 277 17.73 25.87 -28.85
CA GLY A 277 17.94 27.31 -28.99
C GLY A 277 16.62 28.07 -29.13
N SER A 278 16.71 29.39 -29.30
CA SER A 278 15.53 30.20 -29.66
C SER A 278 15.02 29.79 -31.04
N GLY A 279 13.74 29.41 -31.14
CA GLY A 279 13.15 28.92 -32.40
C GLY A 279 13.77 27.63 -32.95
N ALA A 280 14.57 26.89 -32.17
CA ALA A 280 15.24 25.67 -32.60
C ALA A 280 14.93 24.50 -31.66
N THR A 281 14.55 23.37 -32.28
CA THR A 281 14.25 22.12 -31.61
C THR A 281 15.05 20.99 -32.25
N ALA A 282 15.36 19.96 -31.47
CA ALA A 282 15.96 18.75 -31.97
C ALA A 282 15.33 17.55 -31.27
N ALA A 283 15.22 16.44 -31.99
CA ALA A 283 14.98 15.16 -31.37
C ALA A 283 16.17 14.80 -30.46
N ARG A 284 15.88 14.25 -29.29
CA ARG A 284 16.87 13.74 -28.35
C ARG A 284 16.47 12.35 -27.92
N GLN A 285 17.46 11.59 -27.45
CA GLN A 285 17.23 10.29 -26.83
C GLN A 285 17.95 10.24 -25.49
N LEU A 286 17.35 9.55 -24.53
CA LEU A 286 18.00 9.19 -23.29
C LEU A 286 19.05 8.11 -23.59
N ALA A 287 20.31 8.39 -23.28
CA ALA A 287 21.40 7.44 -23.38
C ALA A 287 21.66 6.78 -22.03
N ALA A 288 21.87 5.47 -22.03
CA ALA A 288 22.25 4.73 -20.82
C ALA A 288 23.73 4.96 -20.47
N GLY A 289 24.01 5.41 -19.25
CA GLY A 289 25.35 5.35 -18.67
C GLY A 289 25.66 3.97 -18.07
N SER A 290 26.89 3.77 -17.58
CA SER A 290 27.25 2.56 -16.85
C SER A 290 26.32 2.34 -15.65
N GLY A 291 25.82 1.11 -15.50
CA GLY A 291 24.91 0.74 -14.40
C GLY A 291 23.43 1.04 -14.65
N ILE A 292 23.06 1.66 -15.77
CA ILE A 292 21.68 1.96 -16.14
C ILE A 292 21.33 1.26 -17.45
N THR A 293 20.09 0.84 -17.60
CA THR A 293 19.49 0.43 -18.88
C THR A 293 18.41 1.43 -19.26
N VAL A 294 18.36 1.80 -20.54
CA VAL A 294 17.30 2.65 -21.09
C VAL A 294 16.63 1.90 -22.24
N THR A 295 15.32 1.72 -22.14
CA THR A 295 14.48 1.14 -23.21
C THR A 295 13.58 2.24 -23.77
N ASN A 296 13.34 2.23 -25.09
CA ASN A 296 12.59 3.29 -25.80
C ASN A 296 13.16 4.69 -25.51
N GLY A 297 14.49 4.83 -25.54
CA GLY A 297 15.16 6.07 -25.11
C GLY A 297 14.82 7.30 -25.95
N ASP A 298 14.38 7.12 -27.19
CA ASP A 298 13.86 8.17 -28.07
C ASP A 298 12.38 8.49 -27.83
N GLY A 299 11.64 7.63 -27.14
CA GLY A 299 10.21 7.76 -26.85
C GLY A 299 9.29 7.54 -28.05
N SER A 300 9.80 7.04 -29.18
CA SER A 300 9.04 6.90 -30.44
C SER A 300 8.15 5.66 -30.47
N ALA A 301 8.64 4.55 -29.90
CA ALA A 301 7.93 3.27 -29.82
C ALA A 301 7.09 3.09 -28.53
N GLY A 302 7.13 4.06 -27.61
CA GLY A 302 6.46 4.01 -26.31
C GLY A 302 7.18 4.86 -25.26
N ASN A 303 6.72 4.81 -24.01
CA ASN A 303 7.33 5.58 -22.93
C ASN A 303 8.79 5.15 -22.71
N PRO A 304 9.74 6.10 -22.59
CA PRO A 304 11.10 5.79 -22.15
C PRO A 304 11.09 5.16 -20.75
N ALA A 305 11.78 4.04 -20.59
CA ALA A 305 11.94 3.36 -19.31
C ALA A 305 13.42 3.38 -18.91
N VAL A 306 13.72 3.96 -17.74
CA VAL A 306 15.05 3.97 -17.14
C VAL A 306 15.04 2.98 -15.98
N SER A 307 16.00 2.07 -15.94
CA SER A 307 16.09 1.06 -14.90
C SER A 307 17.54 0.79 -14.51
N LEU A 308 17.73 0.25 -13.31
CA LEU A 308 19.05 -0.22 -12.88
C LEU A 308 19.48 -1.42 -13.75
N ASN A 309 20.71 -1.39 -14.25
CA ASN A 309 21.28 -2.52 -14.96
C ASN A 309 21.72 -3.59 -13.95
N THR A 310 20.83 -4.55 -13.70
CA THR A 310 21.07 -5.63 -12.73
C THR A 310 22.14 -6.64 -13.18
N ALA A 311 22.66 -6.54 -14.41
CA ALA A 311 23.80 -7.32 -14.89
C ALA A 311 25.17 -6.74 -14.49
N VAL A 312 25.20 -5.54 -13.90
CA VAL A 312 26.45 -4.92 -13.42
C VAL A 312 26.28 -4.19 -12.09
N ALA A 313 25.04 -3.95 -11.64
CA ALA A 313 24.75 -3.31 -10.36
C ALA A 313 24.11 -4.30 -9.39
N LEU A 314 24.61 -4.32 -8.15
CA LEU A 314 24.09 -5.18 -7.08
C LEU A 314 22.67 -4.77 -6.69
N THR A 315 21.75 -5.74 -6.65
CA THR A 315 20.38 -5.53 -6.15
C THR A 315 20.27 -5.86 -4.66
N ASN A 316 19.24 -5.31 -3.99
CA ASN A 316 18.92 -5.67 -2.60
C ASN A 316 18.68 -7.17 -2.44
N ALA A 317 18.02 -7.84 -3.40
CA ALA A 317 17.77 -9.27 -3.34
C ALA A 317 19.09 -10.08 -3.41
N ASN A 318 20.03 -9.69 -4.27
CA ASN A 318 21.35 -10.34 -4.34
C ASN A 318 22.16 -10.09 -3.05
N ALA A 319 22.10 -8.89 -2.48
CA ALA A 319 22.79 -8.56 -1.24
C ALA A 319 22.19 -9.32 -0.03
N GLN A 320 20.87 -9.36 0.10
CA GLN A 320 20.15 -10.10 1.15
C GLN A 320 20.40 -11.61 1.07
N ALA A 321 20.64 -12.13 -0.13
CA ALA A 321 21.03 -13.53 -0.35
C ALA A 321 22.55 -13.78 -0.22
N ASN A 322 23.33 -12.78 0.24
CA ASN A 322 24.80 -12.82 0.36
C ASN A 322 25.54 -13.21 -0.92
N LYS A 323 24.91 -13.13 -2.09
CA LYS A 323 25.47 -13.58 -3.37
C LYS A 323 26.81 -12.94 -3.79
N PRO A 324 27.16 -11.69 -3.44
CA PRO A 324 28.47 -11.13 -3.81
C PRO A 324 29.63 -11.57 -2.92
N TRP A 325 29.36 -12.18 -1.75
CA TRP A 325 30.42 -12.59 -0.81
C TRP A 325 30.41 -14.08 -0.53
N PHE A 326 29.28 -14.76 -0.73
CA PHE A 326 29.11 -16.16 -0.41
C PHE A 326 29.64 -17.06 -1.53
N CYS A 327 30.67 -17.83 -1.20
CA CYS A 327 31.30 -18.81 -2.06
C CYS A 327 30.96 -20.21 -1.55
N ASN A 328 30.01 -20.88 -2.23
CA ASN A 328 29.65 -22.26 -1.92
C ASN A 328 30.37 -23.23 -2.86
N SER A 329 31.36 -23.95 -2.33
CA SER A 329 32.12 -24.95 -3.08
C SER A 329 31.52 -26.34 -2.90
N THR A 330 31.18 -26.97 -4.02
CA THR A 330 30.59 -28.32 -4.09
C THR A 330 31.45 -29.28 -4.92
N THR A 331 32.78 -29.15 -4.82
CA THR A 331 33.73 -29.89 -5.66
C THR A 331 34.03 -31.30 -5.13
N GLY A 332 33.62 -31.65 -3.92
CA GLY A 332 33.89 -32.96 -3.31
C GLY A 332 35.36 -33.19 -2.94
N ASN A 333 36.20 -32.15 -2.93
CA ASN A 333 37.64 -32.27 -2.70
C ASN A 333 38.25 -30.96 -2.14
N THR A 334 39.57 -30.90 -1.95
CA THR A 334 40.28 -29.75 -1.35
C THR A 334 40.71 -28.65 -2.34
N SER A 335 40.42 -28.84 -3.62
CA SER A 335 40.47 -27.81 -4.66
C SER A 335 39.09 -27.19 -4.79
N TYR A 336 38.81 -26.23 -3.92
CA TYR A 336 37.51 -25.58 -3.86
C TYR A 336 37.29 -24.70 -5.09
N ALA A 337 36.06 -24.69 -5.58
CA ALA A 337 35.64 -23.81 -6.65
C ALA A 337 34.18 -23.41 -6.46
N CYS A 338 33.89 -22.14 -6.74
CA CYS A 338 32.54 -21.61 -6.66
C CYS A 338 32.33 -20.53 -7.71
N SER A 339 31.08 -20.16 -7.95
CA SER A 339 30.73 -18.97 -8.71
C SER A 339 29.91 -18.03 -7.85
N LEU A 340 30.25 -16.74 -7.84
CA LEU A 340 29.46 -15.73 -7.16
C LEU A 340 28.23 -15.46 -8.01
N SER A 341 27.04 -15.58 -7.43
CA SER A 341 25.79 -15.29 -8.12
C SER A 341 25.47 -13.77 -8.11
N ALA A 342 26.51 -12.94 -8.07
CA ALA A 342 26.37 -11.49 -8.09
C ALA A 342 25.89 -11.00 -9.47
N ALA A 343 25.52 -9.72 -9.54
CA ALA A 343 25.12 -9.04 -10.77
C ALA A 343 26.11 -9.27 -11.93
N ALA A 344 27.41 -9.38 -11.64
CA ALA A 344 28.47 -9.68 -12.60
C ALA A 344 29.49 -10.66 -12.00
N PRO A 345 30.17 -11.49 -12.83
CA PRO A 345 31.25 -12.36 -12.38
C PRO A 345 32.47 -11.53 -11.91
N LEU A 346 33.20 -12.05 -10.94
CA LEU A 346 34.46 -11.47 -10.50
C LEU A 346 35.51 -11.58 -11.62
N THR A 347 36.17 -10.47 -11.96
CA THR A 347 37.15 -10.42 -13.06
C THR A 347 38.60 -10.44 -12.59
N ALA A 348 38.86 -10.16 -11.31
CA ALA A 348 40.17 -10.26 -10.68
C ALA A 348 40.01 -10.29 -9.14
N TYR A 349 40.96 -10.93 -8.45
CA TYR A 349 41.09 -10.80 -7.00
C TYR A 349 41.82 -9.50 -6.64
N THR A 350 41.29 -8.75 -5.67
CA THR A 350 41.93 -7.54 -5.14
C THR A 350 42.39 -7.77 -3.70
N ALA A 351 43.59 -7.32 -3.34
CA ALA A 351 44.09 -7.44 -1.97
C ALA A 351 43.10 -6.79 -0.97
N GLY A 352 42.84 -7.48 0.13
CA GLY A 352 41.84 -7.10 1.13
C GLY A 352 40.40 -7.56 0.82
N GLN A 353 40.14 -8.13 -0.36
CA GLN A 353 38.83 -8.68 -0.70
C GLN A 353 38.57 -9.95 0.10
N CYS A 354 37.41 -10.03 0.74
CA CYS A 354 37.05 -11.16 1.58
C CYS A 354 35.73 -11.81 1.16
N PHE A 355 35.66 -13.12 1.33
CA PHE A 355 34.53 -13.98 0.98
C PHE A 355 34.18 -14.89 2.14
N ASP A 356 32.94 -15.32 2.17
CA ASP A 356 32.47 -16.35 3.09
C ASP A 356 32.46 -17.68 2.36
N LEU A 357 33.41 -18.54 2.70
CA LEU A 357 33.61 -19.84 2.08
C LEU A 357 32.81 -20.90 2.84
N LEU A 358 31.93 -21.59 2.12
CA LEU A 358 31.30 -22.84 2.55
C LEU A 358 31.81 -23.97 1.65
N VAL A 359 32.17 -25.10 2.25
CA VAL A 359 32.66 -26.28 1.52
C VAL A 359 31.81 -27.50 1.82
N ASP A 360 31.70 -28.39 0.85
CA ASP A 360 31.06 -29.70 0.98
C ASP A 360 31.99 -30.78 1.55
N THR A 361 33.30 -30.57 1.44
CA THR A 361 34.33 -31.51 1.89
C THR A 361 35.38 -30.80 2.73
N SER A 362 35.59 -31.29 3.96
CA SER A 362 36.63 -30.75 4.86
C SER A 362 38.01 -30.89 4.24
N ASN A 363 38.89 -29.90 4.47
CA ASN A 363 40.25 -29.99 3.96
C ASN A 363 41.03 -31.12 4.66
N THR A 364 41.92 -31.81 3.94
CA THR A 364 42.82 -32.85 4.49
C THR A 364 44.26 -32.37 4.68
N GLY A 365 44.52 -31.10 4.35
CA GLY A 365 45.83 -30.45 4.33
C GLY A 365 45.76 -29.17 3.51
N ALA A 366 46.73 -28.94 2.63
CA ALA A 366 46.71 -27.81 1.69
C ALA A 366 45.42 -27.77 0.86
N ALA A 367 44.85 -26.58 0.72
CA ALA A 367 43.63 -26.33 -0.02
C ALA A 367 43.81 -25.13 -0.96
N THR A 368 43.01 -25.07 -2.03
CA THR A 368 42.99 -23.96 -2.98
C THR A 368 41.56 -23.51 -3.22
N LEU A 369 41.38 -22.27 -3.69
CA LEU A 369 40.08 -21.74 -4.10
C LEU A 369 40.16 -21.10 -5.50
N SER A 370 39.17 -21.38 -6.34
CA SER A 370 38.92 -20.68 -7.60
C SER A 370 37.49 -20.13 -7.62
N ILE A 371 37.35 -18.81 -7.70
CA ILE A 371 36.07 -18.10 -7.79
C ILE A 371 35.86 -17.62 -9.22
N ASP A 372 34.67 -17.84 -9.79
CA ASP A 372 34.26 -17.36 -11.13
C ASP A 372 35.23 -17.71 -12.27
N GLY A 373 35.99 -18.79 -12.12
CA GLY A 373 36.94 -19.23 -13.14
C GLY A 373 38.24 -18.41 -13.24
N LEU A 374 38.56 -17.56 -12.25
CA LEU A 374 39.78 -16.73 -12.22
C LEU A 374 41.08 -17.52 -12.01
N GLY A 375 41.00 -18.84 -11.80
CA GLY A 375 42.13 -19.70 -11.53
C GLY A 375 42.30 -19.99 -10.04
N THR A 376 43.10 -21.02 -9.75
CA THR A 376 43.29 -21.57 -8.41
C THR A 376 44.31 -20.78 -7.60
N VAL A 377 43.89 -20.36 -6.40
CA VAL A 377 44.72 -19.63 -5.43
C VAL A 377 44.85 -20.44 -4.14
N PRO A 378 46.05 -20.60 -3.54
CA PRO A 378 46.21 -21.30 -2.27
C PRO A 378 45.45 -20.65 -1.10
N ILE A 379 44.91 -21.48 -0.22
CA ILE A 379 44.40 -21.07 1.09
C ILE A 379 45.45 -21.36 2.15
N LYS A 380 45.78 -20.35 2.96
CA LYS A 380 46.78 -20.38 4.03
C LYS A 380 46.17 -19.98 5.36
N LEU A 381 46.89 -20.25 6.45
CA LEU A 381 46.57 -19.68 7.75
C LEU A 381 46.68 -18.15 7.73
N GLY A 382 46.31 -17.51 8.83
CA GLY A 382 46.38 -16.05 8.96
C GLY A 382 47.80 -15.47 8.77
N ASP A 383 48.84 -16.28 8.87
CA ASP A 383 50.23 -15.90 8.57
C ASP A 383 50.52 -15.72 7.07
N GLY A 384 49.66 -16.23 6.19
CA GLY A 384 49.84 -16.20 4.73
C GLY A 384 50.86 -17.19 4.18
N ILE A 385 51.42 -18.08 5.01
CA ILE A 385 52.53 -18.97 4.63
C ILE A 385 52.16 -20.43 4.90
N THR A 386 51.64 -20.73 6.09
CA THR A 386 51.39 -22.09 6.55
C THR A 386 50.12 -22.66 5.94
N ASN A 387 50.15 -23.92 5.51
CA ASN A 387 48.95 -24.61 5.02
C ASN A 387 47.98 -24.91 6.17
N PRO A 388 46.66 -24.90 5.92
CA PRO A 388 45.71 -25.37 6.93
C PRO A 388 45.93 -26.85 7.23
N VAL A 389 45.73 -27.23 8.50
CA VAL A 389 45.72 -28.63 8.93
C VAL A 389 44.38 -29.29 8.60
N ALA A 390 44.32 -30.62 8.62
CA ALA A 390 43.10 -31.35 8.32
C ALA A 390 41.92 -30.90 9.20
N ASN A 391 40.73 -30.79 8.60
CA ASN A 391 39.48 -30.32 9.20
C ASN A 391 39.50 -28.88 9.74
N GLN A 392 40.45 -28.04 9.33
CA GLN A 392 40.46 -26.64 9.72
C GLN A 392 39.42 -25.81 8.95
N ILE A 393 39.18 -26.17 7.69
CA ILE A 393 38.05 -25.72 6.87
C ILE A 393 37.07 -26.88 6.87
N MET A 394 36.04 -26.80 7.72
CA MET A 394 35.10 -27.91 7.93
C MET A 394 33.94 -27.85 6.93
N ALA A 395 33.58 -29.03 6.40
CA ALA A 395 32.36 -29.19 5.62
C ALA A 395 31.13 -28.67 6.38
N GLY A 396 30.26 -27.94 5.67
CA GLY A 396 29.04 -27.39 6.25
C GLY A 396 29.23 -26.18 7.19
N ARG A 397 30.46 -25.68 7.37
CA ARG A 397 30.74 -24.49 8.20
C ARG A 397 31.27 -23.34 7.36
N GLU A 398 30.55 -22.24 7.37
CA GLU A 398 30.97 -20.98 6.74
C GLU A 398 32.20 -20.39 7.44
N THR A 399 33.21 -20.01 6.66
CA THR A 399 34.46 -19.41 7.15
C THR A 399 34.83 -18.19 6.30
N ARG A 400 34.99 -17.04 6.95
CA ARG A 400 35.49 -15.82 6.31
C ARG A 400 36.94 -16.00 5.89
N ILE A 401 37.26 -15.75 4.62
CA ILE A 401 38.64 -15.76 4.08
C ILE A 401 38.92 -14.45 3.35
N CYS A 402 40.16 -13.98 3.39
CA CYS A 402 40.56 -12.73 2.76
C CYS A 402 41.76 -12.92 1.85
N TYR A 403 41.70 -12.39 0.62
CA TYR A 403 42.82 -12.38 -0.30
C TYR A 403 43.83 -11.31 0.10
N ASP A 404 45.11 -11.67 0.23
CA ASP A 404 46.17 -10.74 0.67
C ASP A 404 46.95 -10.09 -0.49
N GLY A 405 46.60 -10.41 -1.73
CA GLY A 405 47.37 -10.05 -2.94
C GLY A 405 48.15 -11.22 -3.54
N THR A 406 48.27 -12.34 -2.83
CA THR A 406 48.97 -13.56 -3.25
C THR A 406 48.21 -14.84 -2.94
N VAL A 407 47.63 -14.97 -1.74
CA VAL A 407 46.91 -16.15 -1.24
C VAL A 407 45.62 -15.75 -0.51
N PHE A 408 44.70 -16.69 -0.31
CA PHE A 408 43.59 -16.52 0.62
C PHE A 408 44.04 -16.87 2.04
N ARG A 409 43.81 -15.99 3.00
CA ARG A 409 44.09 -16.21 4.42
C ARG A 409 42.83 -16.57 5.18
N LEU A 410 42.92 -17.64 5.98
CA LEU A 410 41.97 -17.93 7.04
C LEU A 410 42.06 -16.87 8.14
N PRO A 411 41.00 -16.70 8.98
CA PRO A 411 41.04 -15.80 10.10
C PRO A 411 42.24 -16.13 11.00
N THR A 412 43.01 -15.12 11.40
CA THR A 412 44.03 -15.28 12.43
C THR A 412 43.34 -15.69 13.73
N ALA A 413 43.49 -16.95 14.14
CA ALA A 413 43.17 -17.31 15.51
C ALA A 413 44.12 -16.53 16.42
N LEU A 414 43.59 -15.74 17.36
CA LEU A 414 44.40 -15.21 18.44
C LEU A 414 44.91 -16.44 19.21
N PRO A 415 46.25 -16.65 19.34
CA PRO A 415 46.74 -17.76 20.12
C PRO A 415 46.24 -17.61 21.56
N ILE A 416 45.70 -18.68 22.13
CA ILE A 416 45.52 -18.76 23.58
C ILE A 416 46.93 -18.86 24.16
N THR A 417 47.49 -17.73 24.57
CA THR A 417 48.87 -17.66 25.06
C THR A 417 49.01 -18.17 26.50
N ALA A 418 47.92 -18.26 27.27
CA ALA A 418 47.91 -18.83 28.61
C ALA A 418 46.50 -19.26 29.06
N VAL A 419 46.41 -20.32 29.87
CA VAL A 419 45.24 -20.69 30.66
C VAL A 419 45.59 -20.45 32.14
N SER A 420 44.88 -19.55 32.81
CA SER A 420 45.13 -19.22 34.22
C SER A 420 44.31 -20.14 35.14
N LEU A 421 44.98 -20.91 35.99
CA LEU A 421 44.35 -21.81 36.97
C LEU A 421 44.31 -21.23 38.40
N ASN A 422 44.67 -19.95 38.58
CA ASN A 422 44.89 -19.34 39.89
C ASN A 422 43.64 -18.66 40.51
N GLY A 423 42.46 -18.82 39.89
CA GLY A 423 41.20 -18.26 40.40
C GLY A 423 41.08 -16.73 40.36
N THR A 424 42.05 -16.01 39.79
CA THR A 424 41.95 -14.54 39.60
C THR A 424 41.37 -14.22 38.22
N ALA A 425 40.39 -13.31 38.17
CA ALA A 425 39.74 -12.90 36.92
C ALA A 425 40.74 -12.14 36.03
N GLN A 426 41.10 -12.71 34.88
CA GLN A 426 41.95 -12.07 33.88
C GLN A 426 41.10 -11.45 32.76
N GLY A 427 40.69 -10.20 32.95
CA GLY A 427 40.23 -9.31 31.86
C GLY A 427 38.87 -9.62 31.21
N THR A 428 38.57 -8.86 30.14
CA THR A 428 37.24 -8.69 29.51
C THR A 428 36.85 -9.76 28.47
N TYR A 429 37.66 -10.81 28.30
CA TYR A 429 37.28 -11.95 27.45
C TYR A 429 36.82 -13.12 28.31
N SER A 430 35.80 -13.83 27.84
CA SER A 430 35.10 -14.92 28.53
C SER A 430 36.05 -16.04 28.96
N ALA A 431 36.61 -15.91 30.16
CA ALA A 431 37.43 -16.94 30.77
C ALA A 431 36.54 -18.10 31.26
N LEU A 432 36.90 -19.32 30.87
CA LEU A 432 36.36 -20.54 31.48
C LEU A 432 37.00 -20.70 32.87
N ASN A 433 36.31 -20.21 33.90
CA ASN A 433 36.79 -20.25 35.28
C ASN A 433 36.46 -21.61 35.92
N PHE A 434 37.47 -22.44 36.14
CA PHE A 434 37.34 -23.66 36.94
C PHE A 434 37.54 -23.31 38.41
N VAL A 435 36.45 -23.10 39.14
CA VAL A 435 36.49 -22.91 40.60
C VAL A 435 36.86 -24.25 41.24
N THR A 436 38.06 -24.37 41.80
CA THR A 436 38.43 -25.52 42.63
C THR A 436 37.71 -25.44 43.97
N SER A 437 36.88 -26.44 44.30
CA SER A 437 36.48 -26.66 45.69
C SER A 437 37.68 -27.11 46.52
N VAL A 438 37.65 -26.83 47.83
CA VAL A 438 38.69 -27.26 48.77
C VAL A 438 38.88 -28.77 48.67
N GLY A 439 40.10 -29.25 48.36
CA GLY A 439 40.42 -30.68 48.29
C GLY A 439 40.56 -31.31 46.89
N LEU A 440 40.56 -30.51 45.81
CA LEU A 440 40.82 -30.99 44.43
C LEU A 440 41.90 -30.15 43.74
N ASN A 441 42.78 -30.79 42.96
CA ASN A 441 43.79 -30.13 42.12
C ASN A 441 43.55 -30.42 40.62
N TRP A 442 43.75 -29.41 39.76
CA TRP A 442 43.72 -29.54 38.30
C TRP A 442 45.15 -29.67 37.76
N GLN A 443 45.43 -30.70 36.95
CA GLN A 443 46.71 -30.83 36.24
C GLN A 443 46.49 -30.85 34.73
N LEU A 444 47.40 -30.21 34.00
CA LEU A 444 47.49 -30.28 32.53
C LEU A 444 48.60 -31.28 32.18
N PRO A 445 48.29 -32.44 31.57
CA PRO A 445 49.30 -33.28 30.96
C PRO A 445 49.86 -32.60 29.70
N ALA A 446 51.18 -32.70 29.49
CA ALA A 446 51.93 -31.94 28.48
C ALA A 446 51.78 -32.45 27.03
N ASN A 447 50.60 -32.91 26.61
CA ASN A 447 50.38 -33.54 25.31
C ASN A 447 49.36 -32.83 24.40
N GLY A 448 49.02 -31.57 24.69
CA GLY A 448 48.67 -30.57 23.67
C GLY A 448 47.41 -30.80 22.82
N GLN A 449 46.58 -31.82 23.07
CA GLN A 449 45.40 -32.08 22.24
C GLN A 449 44.10 -32.42 22.99
N THR A 450 44.11 -32.65 24.30
CA THR A 450 42.87 -32.86 25.07
C THR A 450 42.94 -32.23 26.46
N LEU A 451 41.98 -31.35 26.77
CA LEU A 451 41.70 -30.91 28.14
C LEU A 451 40.96 -32.03 28.87
N SER A 452 41.69 -32.92 29.56
CA SER A 452 41.08 -33.91 30.45
C SER A 452 40.77 -33.27 31.80
N ILE A 453 39.48 -33.16 32.12
CA ILE A 453 38.96 -32.57 33.36
C ILE A 453 38.57 -33.73 34.29
N GLY A 454 39.48 -34.18 35.14
CA GLY A 454 39.21 -35.23 36.14
C GLY A 454 39.52 -34.73 37.54
N PRO A 455 38.59 -34.79 38.51
CA PRO A 455 38.91 -34.48 39.90
C PRO A 455 39.93 -35.49 40.44
N GLN A 456 41.03 -35.00 41.01
CA GLN A 456 42.00 -35.80 41.77
C GLN A 456 41.99 -35.34 43.23
N LEU A 457 41.92 -36.30 44.16
CA LEU A 457 41.91 -36.03 45.59
C LEU A 457 43.21 -35.32 46.01
N ASP A 458 43.09 -34.21 46.72
CA ASP A 458 44.23 -33.52 47.34
C ASP A 458 44.72 -34.30 48.58
N THR A 459 45.88 -34.93 48.44
CA THR A 459 46.53 -35.73 49.48
C THR A 459 47.07 -34.91 50.65
N ALA A 460 47.03 -33.57 50.59
CA ALA A 460 47.41 -32.70 51.71
C ALA A 460 46.25 -32.44 52.68
N ILE A 461 44.99 -32.65 52.26
CA ILE A 461 43.78 -32.34 53.05
C ILE A 461 43.01 -33.61 53.46
N VAL A 462 43.07 -34.69 52.66
CA VAL A 462 42.44 -35.97 53.01
C VAL A 462 43.52 -36.93 53.55
N PRO A 463 43.37 -37.49 54.77
CA PRO A 463 44.33 -38.42 55.35
C PRO A 463 44.67 -39.55 54.37
N SER A 464 45.94 -39.64 54.00
CA SER A 464 46.44 -40.64 53.05
C SER A 464 46.27 -42.05 53.61
N LYS A 465 45.77 -42.98 52.79
CA LYS A 465 45.66 -44.42 53.15
C LYS A 465 47.01 -45.16 53.16
N ILE A 466 48.11 -44.49 52.84
CA ILE A 466 49.43 -45.12 52.61
C ILE A 466 50.59 -44.43 53.35
N ILE A 467 50.35 -43.35 54.12
CA ILE A 467 51.38 -42.63 54.89
C ILE A 467 50.88 -42.38 56.32
N ALA A 468 51.79 -42.39 57.30
CA ALA A 468 51.47 -42.13 58.70
C ALA A 468 50.83 -40.75 58.89
N ASN A 469 49.61 -40.72 59.43
CA ASN A 469 48.96 -39.48 59.85
C ASN A 469 49.55 -39.04 61.19
N THR A 470 50.40 -38.01 61.14
CA THR A 470 51.06 -37.46 62.35
C THR A 470 50.22 -36.33 62.92
N TYR A 471 49.75 -36.47 64.15
CA TYR A 471 49.05 -35.41 64.87
C TYR A 471 50.04 -34.63 65.74
N ALA A 472 49.90 -33.31 65.81
CA ALA A 472 50.74 -32.48 66.67
C ALA A 472 50.50 -32.81 68.17
N PRO A 473 51.52 -32.68 69.04
CA PRO A 473 51.35 -32.86 70.48
C PRO A 473 50.18 -32.01 71.03
N GLY A 474 49.29 -32.64 71.80
CA GLY A 474 48.10 -31.99 72.36
C GLY A 474 46.85 -32.02 71.46
N ALA A 475 46.94 -32.52 70.23
CA ALA A 475 45.77 -32.72 69.38
C ALA A 475 44.83 -33.77 69.99
N LYS A 476 43.53 -33.42 70.13
CA LYS A 476 42.49 -34.33 70.60
C LYS A 476 41.83 -35.02 69.41
N GLN A 477 41.78 -36.35 69.44
CA GLN A 477 40.96 -37.15 68.52
C GLN A 477 39.67 -37.56 69.24
N SER A 478 38.52 -37.15 68.72
CA SER A 478 37.20 -37.57 69.22
C SER A 478 36.60 -38.56 68.22
N LEU A 479 36.38 -39.79 68.66
CA LEU A 479 35.84 -40.87 67.85
C LEU A 479 34.46 -41.24 68.43
N SER A 480 33.39 -41.00 67.67
CA SER A 480 32.03 -41.27 68.12
C SER A 480 31.51 -42.57 67.50
N PRO A 481 31.48 -43.69 68.25
CA PRO A 481 30.88 -44.92 67.76
C PRO A 481 29.35 -44.80 67.66
N ASN A 482 28.72 -45.74 66.94
CA ASN A 482 27.28 -45.99 66.99
C ASN A 482 27.01 -47.49 67.16
N THR A 483 25.74 -47.90 67.24
CA THR A 483 25.34 -49.30 67.46
C THR A 483 25.80 -50.28 66.36
N ASN A 484 26.17 -49.76 65.18
CA ASN A 484 26.48 -50.54 63.99
C ASN A 484 27.93 -50.32 63.48
N THR A 485 28.71 -49.40 64.07
CA THR A 485 30.04 -49.04 63.57
C THR A 485 30.96 -48.61 64.71
N ALA A 486 32.14 -49.25 64.79
CA ALA A 486 33.17 -48.92 65.76
C ALA A 486 33.75 -47.51 65.51
N GLY A 487 34.04 -46.79 66.59
CA GLY A 487 34.72 -45.49 66.52
C GLY A 487 36.19 -45.61 66.12
N LEU A 488 36.84 -46.73 66.45
CA LEU A 488 38.18 -47.13 65.98
C LEU A 488 38.18 -48.63 65.76
N ASN A 489 38.64 -49.07 64.59
CA ASN A 489 38.86 -50.48 64.28
C ASN A 489 40.33 -50.68 63.91
N ILE A 490 41.04 -51.48 64.70
CA ILE A 490 42.42 -51.92 64.41
C ILE A 490 42.32 -53.38 63.97
N GLY A 491 42.57 -53.65 62.68
CA GLY A 491 42.49 -55.00 62.14
C GLY A 491 43.56 -55.93 62.72
N SER A 492 43.26 -57.23 62.82
CA SER A 492 44.23 -58.26 63.20
C SER A 492 45.15 -58.61 62.04
N ALA A 493 46.46 -58.68 62.32
CA ALA A 493 47.49 -59.09 61.37
C ALA A 493 48.71 -59.64 62.14
N PRO A 494 49.66 -60.34 61.49
CA PRO A 494 50.96 -60.61 62.11
C PRO A 494 51.61 -59.32 62.64
N LEU A 495 52.24 -59.39 63.83
CA LEU A 495 52.83 -58.21 64.47
C LEU A 495 53.91 -57.57 63.57
N PRO A 496 53.97 -56.23 63.46
CA PRO A 496 54.99 -55.55 62.67
C PRO A 496 56.42 -55.93 63.05
N PHE A 497 57.28 -56.09 62.04
CA PHE A 497 58.70 -56.42 62.20
C PHE A 497 59.60 -55.21 62.49
N ALA A 498 59.09 -53.99 62.34
CA ALA A 498 59.80 -52.74 62.63
C ALA A 498 58.92 -51.75 63.44
N PRO A 499 58.54 -52.11 64.69
CA PRO A 499 57.71 -51.25 65.53
C PRO A 499 58.48 -50.10 66.17
N ALA A 500 57.78 -49.01 66.47
CA ALA A 500 58.24 -47.92 67.32
C ALA A 500 57.66 -48.06 68.74
N THR A 501 58.39 -47.54 69.74
CA THR A 501 57.91 -47.53 71.13
C THR A 501 56.55 -46.86 71.24
N GLY A 502 55.59 -47.55 71.84
CA GLY A 502 54.21 -47.08 71.98
C GLY A 502 53.28 -47.50 70.84
N ASP A 503 53.77 -48.21 69.83
CA ASP A 503 52.92 -48.79 68.80
C ASP A 503 51.90 -49.77 69.41
N ILE A 504 50.67 -49.71 68.89
CA ILE A 504 49.55 -50.58 69.28
C ILE A 504 49.16 -51.40 68.05
N ALA A 505 49.06 -52.72 68.20
CA ALA A 505 48.65 -53.64 67.15
C ALA A 505 47.75 -54.76 67.68
N ILE A 506 46.91 -55.33 66.82
CA ILE A 506 46.20 -56.59 67.09
C ILE A 506 46.94 -57.71 66.35
N ASP A 507 47.40 -58.74 67.07
CA ASP A 507 48.08 -59.88 66.44
C ASP A 507 47.12 -60.75 65.61
N GLY A 508 47.65 -61.72 64.86
CA GLY A 508 46.85 -62.61 64.02
C GLY A 508 45.88 -63.52 64.79
N ALA A 509 46.03 -63.64 66.12
CA ALA A 509 45.11 -64.35 67.00
C ALA A 509 44.05 -63.43 67.63
N GLY A 510 44.10 -62.12 67.36
CA GLY A 510 43.15 -61.13 67.86
C GLY A 510 43.58 -60.46 69.17
N ASN A 511 44.80 -60.68 69.68
CA ASN A 511 45.22 -60.08 70.94
C ASN A 511 45.75 -58.65 70.73
N LEU A 512 45.37 -57.74 71.63
CA LEU A 512 45.97 -56.42 71.71
C LEU A 512 47.43 -56.53 72.17
N ASN A 513 48.33 -55.90 71.45
CA ASN A 513 49.75 -55.85 71.76
C ASN A 513 50.23 -54.40 71.75
N TRP A 514 51.17 -54.07 72.64
CA TRP A 514 51.85 -52.78 72.65
C TRP A 514 53.37 -52.98 72.62
N TYR A 515 54.10 -52.16 71.88
CA TYR A 515 55.56 -52.28 71.78
C TYR A 515 56.26 -51.37 72.80
N ASP A 516 57.09 -51.95 73.66
CA ASP A 516 57.75 -51.22 74.76
C ASP A 516 59.11 -50.60 74.42
N GLY A 517 59.54 -50.73 73.16
CA GLY A 517 60.87 -50.34 72.69
C GLY A 517 61.89 -51.47 72.68
N ALA A 518 61.58 -52.60 73.31
CA ALA A 518 62.42 -53.81 73.30
C ALA A 518 61.69 -55.03 72.72
N GLY A 519 60.37 -55.12 72.90
CA GLY A 519 59.55 -56.24 72.40
C GLY A 519 58.05 -55.94 72.41
N TRP A 520 57.30 -56.76 71.68
CA TRP A 520 55.83 -56.75 71.75
C TRP A 520 55.36 -57.36 73.06
N ARG A 521 54.49 -56.64 73.77
CA ARG A 521 53.87 -57.08 75.03
C ARG A 521 52.40 -57.32 74.79
N LEU A 522 51.91 -58.46 75.27
CA LEU A 522 50.50 -58.79 75.26
C LEU A 522 49.76 -57.83 76.21
N GLY A 523 48.81 -57.06 75.69
CA GLY A 523 47.85 -56.31 76.47
C GLY A 523 46.69 -57.23 76.87
N THR A 524 46.50 -57.45 78.16
CA THR A 524 45.33 -58.17 78.68
C THR A 524 44.11 -57.27 78.64
N VAL A 525 43.33 -57.34 77.57
CA VAL A 525 41.95 -56.83 77.54
C VAL A 525 41.04 -58.03 77.74
N ALA A 526 40.63 -58.30 78.98
CA ALA A 526 39.77 -59.45 79.25
C ALA A 526 38.31 -59.02 79.38
N ASP A 527 37.47 -59.55 78.49
CA ASP A 527 36.00 -59.63 78.61
C ASP A 527 35.58 -60.85 79.49
N SER A 528 36.49 -61.36 80.32
CA SER A 528 36.25 -62.46 81.26
C SER A 528 37.22 -62.41 82.44
N VAL A 529 36.94 -63.15 83.53
CA VAL A 529 37.72 -63.16 84.77
C VAL A 529 39.20 -63.45 84.50
N LEU A 530 40.08 -62.49 84.82
CA LEU A 530 41.53 -62.63 84.70
C LEU A 530 42.06 -63.66 85.73
N PRO A 531 42.90 -64.63 85.33
CA PRO A 531 43.62 -65.51 86.26
C PRO A 531 44.50 -64.71 87.24
N VAL A 532 44.75 -65.24 88.43
CA VAL A 532 45.50 -64.55 89.48
C VAL A 532 46.94 -64.27 89.02
N GLY A 533 47.39 -63.01 89.18
CA GLY A 533 48.79 -62.63 88.94
C GLY A 533 49.14 -62.14 87.53
N VAL A 534 48.19 -62.07 86.58
CA VAL A 534 48.47 -61.44 85.28
C VAL A 534 48.53 -59.91 85.40
N PRO A 535 49.51 -59.25 84.76
CA PRO A 535 49.57 -57.80 84.67
C PRO A 535 48.33 -57.21 83.98
N VAL A 536 47.81 -56.10 84.50
CA VAL A 536 46.65 -55.37 83.91
C VAL A 536 47.12 -54.05 83.26
N LEU A 537 48.09 -53.35 83.85
CA LEU A 537 48.76 -52.17 83.29
C LEU A 537 50.21 -52.06 83.81
N GLY A 538 51.22 -51.90 82.94
CA GLY A 538 52.62 -51.59 83.29
C GLY A 538 53.72 -52.39 82.56
N ASN A 539 55.00 -51.97 82.69
CA ASN A 539 56.21 -52.67 82.21
C ASN A 539 57.18 -53.00 83.37
N GLY A 540 57.76 -54.21 83.36
CA GLY A 540 58.72 -54.68 84.37
C GLY A 540 58.15 -55.01 85.76
N ALA A 541 58.86 -54.61 86.82
CA ALA A 541 58.55 -54.96 88.22
C ALA A 541 57.47 -54.08 88.88
N ASN A 542 56.90 -53.11 88.14
CA ASN A 542 55.96 -52.12 88.67
C ASN A 542 54.59 -52.26 87.96
N HIS A 543 53.88 -53.35 88.27
CA HIS A 543 52.60 -53.71 87.63
C HIS A 543 51.47 -53.79 88.65
N LEU A 544 50.26 -53.39 88.25
CA LEU A 544 49.02 -53.83 88.90
C LEU A 544 48.64 -55.21 88.36
N THR A 545 48.57 -56.21 89.23
CA THR A 545 48.16 -57.58 88.87
C THR A 545 46.70 -57.86 89.27
N ALA A 546 46.01 -58.71 88.52
CA ALA A 546 44.68 -59.18 88.88
C ALA A 546 44.70 -60.03 90.17
N GLY A 547 43.87 -59.65 91.16
CA GLY A 547 43.66 -60.39 92.42
C GLY A 547 42.50 -61.39 92.36
N THR A 548 42.39 -62.28 93.36
CA THR A 548 41.45 -63.40 93.42
C THR A 548 39.97 -63.04 93.63
N VAL A 549 39.63 -61.77 93.93
CA VAL A 549 38.25 -61.36 94.26
C VAL A 549 37.94 -59.96 93.71
N THR A 550 36.75 -59.78 93.12
CA THR A 550 36.25 -58.49 92.60
C THR A 550 36.42 -57.38 93.64
N GLY A 551 37.27 -56.39 93.34
CA GLY A 551 37.56 -55.24 94.23
C GLY A 551 38.86 -55.30 95.04
N THR A 552 39.72 -56.31 94.86
CA THR A 552 41.01 -56.43 95.57
C THR A 552 42.20 -56.25 94.64
N GLY A 553 42.61 -55.00 94.40
CA GLY A 553 43.90 -54.68 93.79
C GLY A 553 44.93 -54.37 94.87
N SER A 554 46.03 -55.11 94.91
CA SER A 554 47.21 -54.70 95.68
C SER A 554 47.99 -53.67 94.86
N SER A 555 48.26 -52.50 95.44
CA SER A 555 49.16 -51.50 94.86
C SER A 555 50.44 -51.50 95.68
N VAL A 556 51.53 -51.96 95.08
CA VAL A 556 52.86 -51.87 95.69
C VAL A 556 53.39 -50.47 95.38
N MET A 557 53.43 -49.58 96.36
CA MET A 557 54.05 -48.27 96.22
C MET A 557 55.55 -48.40 96.52
N SER A 558 56.41 -47.92 95.62
CA SER A 558 57.87 -48.02 95.77
C SER A 558 58.45 -47.18 96.93
N ASN A 559 57.64 -46.26 97.48
CA ASN A 559 57.94 -45.48 98.67
C ASN A 559 56.73 -45.53 99.60
N ALA A 560 56.96 -45.64 100.91
CA ALA A 560 55.89 -45.62 101.90
C ALA A 560 55.08 -44.31 101.77
N PRO A 561 53.74 -44.36 101.60
CA PRO A 561 52.94 -43.16 101.56
C PRO A 561 52.98 -42.44 102.92
N VAL A 562 53.20 -41.13 102.92
CA VAL A 562 52.97 -40.29 104.10
C VAL A 562 51.45 -40.14 104.26
N ILE A 563 50.86 -40.90 105.19
CA ILE A 563 49.43 -40.82 105.49
C ILE A 563 49.20 -39.58 106.36
N ASN A 564 48.98 -38.44 105.72
CA ASN A 564 48.56 -37.23 106.40
C ASN A 564 47.02 -37.23 106.52
N ASN A 565 46.51 -38.05 107.44
CA ASN A 565 45.12 -38.09 107.88
C ASN A 565 44.08 -38.39 106.76
N PRO A 566 43.64 -39.65 106.60
CA PRO A 566 42.55 -40.10 107.46
C PRO A 566 42.65 -41.56 107.95
N VAL A 567 41.80 -41.84 108.93
CA VAL A 567 41.53 -43.11 109.61
C VAL A 567 41.29 -44.26 108.62
N ILE A 568 42.16 -45.28 108.65
CA ILE A 568 41.87 -46.58 108.04
C ILE A 568 40.97 -47.34 109.02
N THR A 569 39.68 -47.43 108.71
CA THR A 569 38.65 -47.94 109.63
C THR A 569 38.57 -49.46 109.72
N SER A 570 39.29 -50.23 108.89
CA SER A 570 39.58 -51.65 109.14
C SER A 570 40.60 -52.23 108.16
N TYR A 571 41.40 -53.22 108.60
CA TYR A 571 42.19 -54.12 107.74
C TYR A 571 41.56 -55.53 107.70
N VAL A 572 40.24 -55.62 107.55
CA VAL A 572 39.50 -56.89 107.71
C VAL A 572 39.89 -57.97 106.68
N ASN A 573 40.63 -57.65 105.61
CA ASN A 573 41.12 -58.65 104.63
C ASN A 573 42.56 -58.44 104.16
N ALA A 574 43.42 -57.76 104.95
CA ALA A 574 44.85 -57.71 104.67
C ALA A 574 45.57 -58.65 105.64
N ASN A 575 45.79 -59.90 105.21
CA ASN A 575 46.66 -60.80 105.95
C ASN A 575 48.10 -60.29 105.76
N HIS A 576 48.70 -59.70 106.80
CA HIS A 576 50.13 -59.36 106.81
C HIS A 576 50.81 -60.12 107.94
N ASP A 577 52.02 -60.60 107.68
CA ASP A 577 52.89 -61.18 108.70
C ASP A 577 54.13 -60.31 108.88
N HIS A 578 54.81 -60.52 110.01
CA HIS A 578 56.11 -59.91 110.30
C HIS A 578 57.22 -60.96 110.19
N SER A 579 57.23 -61.72 109.08
CA SER A 579 58.15 -62.86 108.90
C SER A 579 59.52 -62.49 108.33
N SER A 580 59.82 -61.21 108.06
CA SER A 580 61.17 -60.82 107.62
C SER A 580 61.72 -59.60 108.36
N ALA A 581 62.86 -59.85 109.02
CA ALA A 581 63.58 -58.92 109.85
C ALA A 581 64.23 -57.80 109.02
N ALA A 582 63.79 -56.55 109.23
CA ALA A 582 64.61 -55.36 108.97
C ALA A 582 64.14 -54.18 109.84
N ASN A 583 64.73 -54.10 111.04
CA ASN A 583 64.96 -52.88 111.85
C ASN A 583 63.77 -52.10 112.47
N GLY A 584 63.50 -52.44 113.73
CA GLY A 584 63.22 -51.50 114.83
C GLY A 584 61.76 -51.48 115.33
N GLY A 585 61.40 -51.79 116.57
CA GLY A 585 62.07 -52.22 117.80
C GLY A 585 60.97 -52.30 118.89
N PRO A 586 61.01 -53.24 119.84
CA PRO A 586 59.92 -53.48 120.79
C PRO A 586 59.89 -52.41 121.91
N ILE A 587 58.70 -51.95 122.30
CA ILE A 587 58.55 -51.11 123.50
C ILE A 587 58.23 -52.02 124.70
N SER A 588 59.24 -52.13 125.56
CA SER A 588 59.21 -52.78 126.85
C SER A 588 58.43 -51.92 127.86
N ASN A 589 57.29 -52.41 128.37
CA ASN A 589 56.78 -51.99 129.68
C ASN A 589 57.06 -53.12 130.68
N THR A 590 58.31 -53.19 131.13
CA THR A 590 58.76 -54.06 132.23
C THR A 590 58.90 -53.22 133.50
N ALA A 591 58.00 -53.41 134.48
CA ALA A 591 58.21 -53.13 135.91
C ALA A 591 56.88 -53.33 136.70
N PHE A 592 56.43 -54.56 136.95
CA PHE A 592 56.46 -55.29 138.24
C PHE A 592 55.05 -55.86 138.51
N ALA A 593 54.65 -56.90 137.78
CA ALA A 593 53.30 -57.46 137.81
C ALA A 593 53.08 -58.58 138.87
N THR A 594 54.07 -58.87 139.71
CA THR A 594 53.96 -59.83 140.81
C THR A 594 54.06 -59.11 142.15
N ALA A 595 53.11 -59.37 143.05
CA ALA A 595 53.08 -58.77 144.38
C ALA A 595 54.20 -59.35 145.27
N ALA A 596 54.95 -58.48 145.95
CA ALA A 596 56.12 -58.83 146.78
C ALA A 596 56.08 -58.14 148.15
N THR A 597 56.94 -58.51 149.10
CA THR A 597 57.07 -57.80 150.38
C THR A 597 57.83 -56.48 150.20
N PHE A 598 57.66 -55.53 151.13
CA PHE A 598 58.31 -54.22 151.06
C PHE A 598 59.83 -54.31 151.03
N SER A 599 60.41 -55.32 151.70
CA SER A 599 61.86 -55.56 151.70
C SER A 599 62.42 -55.91 150.32
N ASP A 600 61.58 -56.43 149.43
CA ASP A 600 61.98 -56.86 148.08
C ASP A 600 61.86 -55.72 147.07
N LEU A 601 61.28 -54.57 147.46
CA LEU A 601 61.32 -53.38 146.65
C LEU A 601 62.71 -52.72 146.76
N PRO A 602 63.30 -52.28 145.63
CA PRO A 602 64.52 -51.50 145.66
C PRO A 602 64.28 -50.15 146.38
N ALA A 603 65.34 -49.58 146.96
CA ALA A 603 65.24 -48.29 147.63
C ALA A 603 64.72 -47.21 146.65
N CYS A 604 63.65 -46.51 147.05
CA CYS A 604 63.12 -45.41 146.26
C CYS A 604 64.12 -44.26 146.22
N SER A 605 64.28 -43.65 145.04
CA SER A 605 65.16 -42.51 144.78
C SER A 605 64.67 -41.75 143.56
N SER A 606 65.17 -40.53 143.34
CA SER A 606 64.69 -39.62 142.31
C SER A 606 64.83 -40.16 140.89
N SER A 607 65.76 -41.10 140.66
CA SER A 607 65.92 -41.76 139.36
C SER A 607 64.83 -42.76 139.00
N MET A 608 64.00 -43.15 139.96
CA MET A 608 62.89 -44.10 139.75
C MET A 608 61.52 -43.53 140.17
N GLU A 609 61.45 -42.22 140.41
CA GLU A 609 60.17 -41.53 140.62
C GLU A 609 59.20 -41.86 139.49
N GLY A 610 57.96 -42.22 139.81
CA GLY A 610 56.98 -42.68 138.82
C GLY A 610 56.77 -44.19 138.79
N SER A 611 57.72 -44.96 139.33
CA SER A 611 57.64 -46.43 139.36
C SER A 611 56.54 -46.92 140.30
N ARG A 612 55.90 -48.04 139.94
CA ARG A 612 54.78 -48.65 140.69
C ARG A 612 55.07 -50.11 140.97
N GLY A 613 54.67 -50.60 142.14
CA GLY A 613 54.79 -52.02 142.52
C GLY A 613 53.75 -52.42 143.57
N ALA A 614 53.29 -53.68 143.54
CA ALA A 614 52.35 -54.20 144.52
C ALA A 614 53.09 -54.76 145.74
N VAL A 615 52.77 -54.24 146.94
CA VAL A 615 53.37 -54.62 148.23
C VAL A 615 52.37 -55.43 149.04
N THR A 616 52.77 -56.60 149.55
CA THR A 616 51.87 -57.55 150.22
C THR A 616 51.86 -57.45 151.75
N ASP A 617 52.83 -56.78 152.35
CA ASP A 617 53.05 -56.75 153.80
C ASP A 617 53.18 -55.33 154.36
N SER A 618 52.47 -54.37 153.77
CA SER A 618 52.46 -53.00 154.28
C SER A 618 51.82 -52.94 155.68
N THR A 619 52.38 -52.09 156.54
CA THR A 619 51.77 -51.73 157.84
C THR A 619 50.70 -50.64 157.71
N THR A 620 50.57 -49.99 156.55
CA THR A 620 49.59 -48.92 156.27
C THR A 620 48.91 -49.08 154.90
N ASN A 621 47.68 -48.60 154.75
CA ASN A 621 46.97 -48.52 153.46
C ASN A 621 46.32 -47.15 153.20
N THR A 622 46.72 -46.13 153.96
CA THR A 622 46.25 -44.76 153.75
C THR A 622 46.98 -44.15 152.55
N TRP A 623 46.26 -43.64 151.55
CA TRP A 623 46.84 -42.98 150.37
C TRP A 623 47.88 -41.93 150.80
N GLY A 624 49.07 -42.01 150.22
CA GLY A 624 50.14 -41.03 150.36
C GLY A 624 51.02 -41.26 151.59
N ALA A 625 50.66 -42.20 152.47
CA ALA A 625 51.53 -42.59 153.57
C ALA A 625 52.73 -43.38 153.06
N THR A 626 53.89 -43.19 153.69
CA THR A 626 55.09 -44.00 153.44
C THR A 626 54.83 -45.46 153.79
N VAL A 627 55.15 -46.35 152.85
CA VAL A 627 55.04 -47.80 153.02
C VAL A 627 56.21 -48.29 153.88
N THR A 628 55.89 -49.13 154.86
CA THR A 628 56.85 -49.91 155.65
C THR A 628 56.39 -51.36 155.74
N GLY A 629 57.31 -52.32 155.64
CA GLY A 629 57.03 -53.76 155.63
C GLY A 629 56.76 -54.40 157.00
N GLY A 630 56.32 -55.67 157.00
CA GLY A 630 56.04 -56.47 158.19
C GLY A 630 54.60 -56.40 158.72
N GLY A 631 53.68 -55.76 158.00
CA GLY A 631 52.24 -55.74 158.27
C GLY A 631 51.46 -56.79 157.47
N ALA A 632 50.14 -56.74 157.54
CA ALA A 632 49.24 -57.67 156.84
C ALA A 632 48.44 -57.00 155.69
N LEU A 633 48.76 -55.76 155.33
CA LEU A 633 48.00 -55.00 154.33
C LEU A 633 48.66 -55.09 152.96
N HIS A 634 47.84 -55.25 151.93
CA HIS A 634 48.26 -55.17 150.54
C HIS A 634 47.97 -53.78 149.99
N VAL A 635 48.95 -53.19 149.32
CA VAL A 635 48.84 -51.85 148.71
C VAL A 635 49.57 -51.81 147.39
N LEU A 636 49.18 -50.89 146.52
CA LEU A 636 50.02 -50.47 145.42
C LEU A 636 50.92 -49.32 145.89
N ALA A 637 52.23 -49.54 145.87
CA ALA A 637 53.23 -48.54 146.18
C ALA A 637 53.65 -47.75 144.93
N TYR A 638 53.88 -46.45 145.11
CA TYR A 638 54.42 -45.52 144.13
C TYR A 638 55.70 -44.90 144.71
N CYS A 639 56.79 -44.88 143.95
CA CYS A 639 58.01 -44.20 144.36
C CYS A 639 57.88 -42.71 144.04
N ASP A 640 57.86 -41.86 145.07
CA ASP A 640 57.76 -40.38 144.96
C ASP A 640 59.12 -39.69 144.76
N GLY A 641 60.13 -40.47 144.39
CA GLY A 641 61.51 -40.00 144.25
C GLY A 641 62.31 -40.01 145.55
N THR A 642 61.71 -40.33 146.69
CA THR A 642 62.44 -40.51 147.97
C THR A 642 61.94 -41.73 148.75
N ASN A 643 60.63 -41.92 148.84
CA ASN A 643 59.99 -43.01 149.57
C ASN A 643 58.96 -43.73 148.69
N TRP A 644 58.72 -44.99 149.01
CA TRP A 644 57.53 -45.69 148.52
C TRP A 644 56.32 -45.23 149.31
N THR A 645 55.29 -44.75 148.62
CA THR A 645 54.05 -44.27 149.22
C THR A 645 52.84 -45.04 148.69
N VAL A 646 51.79 -45.15 149.49
CA VAL A 646 50.57 -45.86 149.07
C VAL A 646 49.84 -45.05 147.99
N ALA A 647 49.65 -45.62 146.81
CA ALA A 647 48.92 -45.02 145.70
C ALA A 647 47.56 -45.68 145.42
N ALA A 648 47.36 -46.92 145.90
CA ALA A 648 46.06 -47.60 145.88
C ALA A 648 46.03 -48.73 146.94
N LYS A 649 44.83 -49.20 147.25
CA LYS A 649 44.57 -50.41 148.04
C LYS A 649 43.88 -51.45 147.18
#